data_AF-A0AAW1RGB1-F1
#
_entry.id   AF-A0AAW1RGB1-F1
#
_cell.length_a   1.000
_cell.length_b   1.000
_cell.length_c   1.000
_cell.angle_alpha   90.00
_cell.angle_beta   90.00
_cell.angle_gamma   90.00
#
_symmetry.space_group_name_H-M   'P 1'
#
loop_
_entity.id
_entity.type
_entity.pdbx_description
1 polymer ?
#
loop_
_entity_poly.entity_id
_entity_poly.type
_entity_poly.pdbx_seq_one_letter_code
_entity_poly.pdbx_strand_id
1 'polypeptide(L)'
;MADQEPASPSGRALVVAVGASQCSLRALQWAVDSAARPGDHCHVGLVCRQGWGAGTSYRFHDPGAPQHELADMAAAKTFVRANVFPLLDSKSLAHDVHLSVETVDAPGSSIAEAIAKVAEEVDAALVVLGTNNVLTGEDGPDLGSTARAIMALFRQKMVAALGRDSSRDGYDAIVELTHLLNKYQTAKETQAVTRAILKSLFPPWLPAAFKVLFSRPLPGLSCQMNAYVTMLTCQWLMGPCKVNDVELDGGRIGKGHGVLVERCRYLEETKCASVCINSCKLPTQEFFREDMGLSLTMTPDYNDFSCQFSFGRVPPPEEGDEALATPCFAHGSLQHVDQDCGAKPGRASLNVAVIGAGAAGLVAARELLREGHTIAVLEQNERVGGIWDYSADVESDDLLGLDPKRRRVHSSLYADLRTNLPREVMGFSDFPNTPAALNGRSVDARRFPAHPEVQAFLEAFADEFDLRRHIRFRMRVARIDPLGPPGAWGAGPWALTAELVGRSQGSSERLQYDAVVVAVGNYAEPNLPKGVAGMRTCPVLQLHCHNFRSPAAFREQTVLVVGASFSGVEIAQLLSGAAAAVVHSARTWGPHDLEAPPATNIMRVPMLEALLANGRARFAGGSLSPRLDAVIYCTGYQYHYPFLQHLELVETDDMRVAPLYKHVFPPAAAPTLAFIGLLFKSLRNMQFELQAKWVARVLSGRAAPLPDREAMQADAAAFYALLERAGVPVRHTHCQADSTPVNQWDYNEDLRQRCGPDVPLPPPWLCPLQRLIQGRILVAPRTFRDTPTPEEAALYEEAAAACEELLRMHRRRKAAGGLLAGGPSAA
;
A
#
# COMPACT_ATOMS: atom_id res chain seq x y z
N MET A 1 28.93 -55.33 -33.64
CA MET A 1 29.34 -54.05 -34.23
C MET A 1 28.34 -53.03 -33.72
N ALA A 2 28.43 -52.57 -32.48
CA ALA A 2 29.58 -51.98 -31.78
C ALA A 2 30.10 -50.74 -32.54
N ASP A 3 29.91 -49.57 -31.93
CA ASP A 3 30.94 -48.58 -31.55
C ASP A 3 30.17 -47.35 -31.01
N GLN A 4 29.95 -47.19 -29.70
CA GLN A 4 30.89 -46.68 -28.68
C GLN A 4 31.73 -45.48 -29.17
N GLU A 5 31.22 -44.27 -28.92
CA GLU A 5 32.07 -43.11 -28.63
C GLU A 5 32.07 -42.87 -27.10
N PRO A 6 33.22 -42.45 -26.54
CA PRO A 6 33.63 -42.83 -25.19
C PRO A 6 32.97 -41.97 -24.12
N ALA A 7 32.58 -42.62 -23.02
CA ALA A 7 32.34 -41.93 -21.76
C ALA A 7 33.59 -41.08 -21.43
N SER A 8 33.44 -39.76 -21.33
CA SER A 8 34.50 -38.93 -20.76
C SER A 8 34.79 -39.46 -19.36
N PRO A 9 36.03 -39.83 -19.02
CA PRO A 9 36.35 -40.28 -17.69
C PRO A 9 36.02 -39.12 -16.74
N SER A 10 35.16 -39.38 -15.78
CA SER A 10 34.85 -38.48 -14.67
C SER A 10 36.09 -38.37 -13.78
N GLY A 11 37.13 -37.69 -14.27
CA GLY A 11 38.35 -37.43 -13.54
C GLY A 11 38.05 -36.46 -12.40
N ARG A 12 38.19 -36.93 -11.16
CA ARG A 12 38.14 -36.07 -9.98
C ARG A 12 39.46 -35.33 -9.87
N ALA A 13 39.50 -34.06 -10.27
CA ALA A 13 40.66 -33.20 -10.09
C ALA A 13 40.77 -32.73 -8.62
N LEU A 14 41.94 -32.89 -8.01
CA LEU A 14 42.34 -32.15 -6.81
C LEU A 14 42.90 -30.79 -7.24
N VAL A 15 42.49 -29.69 -6.60
CA VAL A 15 43.10 -28.36 -6.84
C VAL A 15 43.54 -27.83 -5.48
N VAL A 16 44.86 -27.78 -5.25
CA VAL A 16 45.43 -27.32 -3.97
C VAL A 16 45.83 -25.86 -4.08
N ALA A 17 44.89 -24.94 -3.82
CA ALA A 17 45.20 -23.51 -3.79
C ALA A 17 45.83 -23.12 -2.45
N VAL A 18 47.11 -22.72 -2.48
CA VAL A 18 47.83 -22.24 -1.29
C VAL A 18 47.89 -20.72 -1.30
N GLY A 19 47.29 -20.07 -0.30
CA GLY A 19 47.41 -18.62 -0.11
C GLY A 19 48.77 -18.27 0.50
N ALA A 20 49.59 -17.51 -0.23
CA ALA A 20 50.93 -17.14 0.20
C ALA A 20 50.92 -15.76 0.87
N SER A 21 50.45 -15.71 2.12
CA SER A 21 50.85 -14.65 3.04
C SER A 21 51.70 -15.18 4.21
N GLN A 22 51.70 -16.50 4.47
CA GLN A 22 52.51 -17.13 5.53
C GLN A 22 53.07 -18.54 5.21
N CYS A 23 52.94 -19.03 3.97
CA CYS A 23 53.41 -20.37 3.64
C CYS A 23 54.93 -20.40 3.40
N SER A 24 55.70 -21.17 4.18
CA SER A 24 57.14 -21.33 3.96
C SER A 24 57.43 -22.20 2.72
N LEU A 25 58.55 -21.95 2.01
CA LEU A 25 59.02 -22.79 0.90
C LEU A 25 59.10 -24.29 1.30
N ARG A 26 59.32 -24.59 2.58
CA ARG A 26 59.28 -25.95 3.16
C ARG A 26 57.88 -26.57 3.14
N ALA A 27 56.84 -25.79 3.41
CA ALA A 27 55.44 -26.25 3.36
C ALA A 27 55.03 -26.63 1.94
N LEU A 28 55.42 -25.80 0.96
CA LEU A 28 55.16 -26.05 -0.46
C LEU A 28 55.94 -27.28 -0.98
N GLN A 29 57.20 -27.42 -0.56
CA GLN A 29 58.03 -28.59 -0.83
C GLN A 29 57.39 -29.88 -0.28
N TRP A 30 56.90 -29.86 0.96
CA TRP A 30 56.26 -31.02 1.57
C TRP A 30 54.92 -31.37 0.92
N ALA A 31 54.11 -30.38 0.55
CA ALA A 31 52.83 -30.60 -0.15
C ALA A 31 53.06 -31.28 -1.51
N VAL A 32 54.02 -30.78 -2.29
CA VAL A 32 54.42 -31.40 -3.57
C VAL A 32 54.91 -32.84 -3.35
N ASP A 33 55.66 -33.08 -2.27
CA ASP A 33 56.18 -34.42 -1.98
C ASP A 33 55.11 -35.41 -1.50
N SER A 34 54.07 -34.92 -0.81
CA SER A 34 53.04 -35.71 -0.14
C SER A 34 51.74 -35.93 -0.94
N ALA A 35 51.51 -35.18 -2.02
CA ALA A 35 50.19 -35.10 -2.66
C ALA A 35 49.78 -36.25 -3.63
N ALA A 36 50.58 -37.30 -3.87
CA ALA A 36 50.22 -38.30 -4.90
C ALA A 36 50.92 -39.67 -4.82
N ARG A 37 50.28 -40.71 -5.39
CA ARG A 37 50.80 -42.08 -5.54
C ARG A 37 51.31 -42.32 -6.98
N PRO A 38 52.05 -43.42 -7.26
CA PRO A 38 52.49 -43.73 -8.62
C PRO A 38 51.29 -43.96 -9.56
N GLY A 39 51.23 -43.22 -10.68
CA GLY A 39 50.17 -43.34 -11.70
C GLY A 39 49.35 -42.07 -11.94
N ASP A 40 49.50 -41.05 -11.10
CA ASP A 40 48.73 -39.79 -11.23
C ASP A 40 49.35 -38.86 -12.31
N HIS A 41 48.52 -38.36 -13.24
CA HIS A 41 48.88 -37.30 -14.19
C HIS A 41 48.81 -35.93 -13.52
N CYS A 42 49.81 -35.06 -13.73
CA CYS A 42 49.95 -33.79 -13.00
C CYS A 42 50.00 -32.56 -13.93
N HIS A 43 49.13 -31.59 -13.68
CA HIS A 43 49.18 -30.26 -14.27
C HIS A 43 49.58 -29.21 -13.23
N VAL A 44 50.60 -28.40 -13.52
CA VAL A 44 51.08 -27.32 -12.64
C VAL A 44 50.89 -25.96 -13.29
N GLY A 45 50.08 -25.09 -12.68
CA GLY A 45 49.84 -23.71 -13.11
C GLY A 45 50.16 -22.70 -12.01
N LEU A 46 50.57 -21.48 -12.39
CA LEU A 46 50.99 -20.41 -11.48
C LEU A 46 50.29 -19.08 -11.85
N VAL A 47 49.62 -18.44 -10.88
CA VAL A 47 48.91 -17.15 -11.09
C VAL A 47 49.26 -16.16 -9.97
N CYS A 48 49.55 -14.90 -10.33
CA CYS A 48 49.87 -13.79 -9.40
C CYS A 48 48.99 -12.56 -9.72
N ARG A 49 48.49 -11.86 -8.69
CA ARG A 49 47.58 -10.70 -8.80
C ARG A 49 48.21 -9.43 -8.20
N GLN A 50 48.35 -8.35 -8.99
CA GLN A 50 48.49 -6.98 -8.45
C GLN A 50 47.80 -5.91 -9.32
N GLY A 51 47.03 -5.04 -8.65
CA GLY A 51 46.84 -3.60 -8.94
C GLY A 51 45.96 -3.16 -10.12
N TRP A 52 45.00 -2.25 -9.88
CA TRP A 52 44.05 -1.74 -10.89
C TRP A 52 44.74 -1.01 -12.05
N GLY A 53 44.43 -1.43 -13.28
CA GLY A 53 44.94 -0.91 -14.55
C GLY A 53 45.41 -2.06 -15.46
N ALA A 54 44.57 -2.48 -16.42
CA ALA A 54 44.85 -3.50 -17.45
C ALA A 54 45.91 -4.56 -17.06
N GLY A 55 45.54 -5.48 -16.16
CA GLY A 55 46.45 -6.50 -15.64
C GLY A 55 46.97 -7.44 -16.72
N THR A 56 48.28 -7.39 -16.97
CA THR A 56 48.99 -8.31 -17.87
C THR A 56 49.09 -9.69 -17.19
N SER A 57 48.50 -10.71 -17.80
CA SER A 57 48.70 -12.10 -17.40
C SER A 57 50.05 -12.60 -17.92
N TYR A 58 50.99 -12.94 -17.04
CA TYR A 58 52.17 -13.71 -17.46
C TYR A 58 51.78 -15.18 -17.54
N ARG A 59 51.47 -15.64 -18.76
CA ARG A 59 51.34 -17.06 -19.06
C ARG A 59 52.73 -17.53 -19.48
N PHE A 60 53.38 -18.39 -18.71
CA PHE A 60 54.60 -19.07 -19.17
C PHE A 60 54.21 -20.04 -20.30
N HIS A 61 54.17 -19.54 -21.53
CA HIS A 61 54.35 -20.36 -22.70
C HIS A 61 55.82 -20.27 -23.06
N ASP A 62 56.58 -21.33 -22.78
CA ASP A 62 57.82 -21.57 -23.53
C ASP A 62 57.39 -21.82 -24.99
N PRO A 63 57.76 -20.95 -25.96
CA PRO A 63 57.35 -21.12 -27.35
C PRO A 63 58.03 -22.31 -28.05
N GLY A 64 58.93 -23.05 -27.36
CA GLY A 64 59.69 -24.15 -27.93
C GLY A 64 59.55 -25.51 -27.23
N ALA A 65 58.86 -25.63 -26.09
CA ALA A 65 58.68 -26.92 -25.42
C ALA A 65 57.41 -27.62 -25.95
N PRO A 66 57.48 -28.90 -26.37
CA PRO A 66 56.27 -29.68 -26.68
C PRO A 66 55.33 -29.65 -25.49
N GLN A 67 54.01 -29.76 -25.73
CA GLN A 67 53.00 -30.00 -24.69
C GLN A 67 53.37 -31.28 -23.92
N HIS A 68 54.26 -31.17 -22.95
CA HIS A 68 54.58 -32.25 -22.05
C HIS A 68 53.56 -32.17 -20.93
N GLU A 69 52.43 -32.86 -21.15
CA GLU A 69 51.82 -33.59 -20.04
C GLU A 69 52.94 -34.33 -19.34
N LEU A 70 53.23 -33.95 -18.10
CA LEU A 70 54.17 -34.69 -17.28
C LEU A 70 53.50 -36.02 -16.98
N ALA A 71 53.86 -37.03 -17.78
CA ALA A 71 53.25 -38.35 -17.74
C ALA A 71 53.50 -39.09 -16.41
N ASP A 72 54.41 -38.56 -15.57
CA ASP A 72 54.78 -39.11 -14.27
C ASP A 72 55.06 -37.97 -13.26
N MET A 73 54.51 -38.12 -12.06
CA MET A 73 54.69 -37.27 -10.90
C MET A 73 56.16 -37.01 -10.53
N ALA A 74 57.08 -37.96 -10.74
CA ALA A 74 58.51 -37.77 -10.51
C ALA A 74 59.11 -36.69 -11.42
N ALA A 75 58.68 -36.63 -12.68
CA ALA A 75 59.07 -35.59 -13.63
C ALA A 75 58.47 -34.23 -13.22
N ALA A 76 57.22 -34.22 -12.75
CA ALA A 76 56.54 -33.01 -12.27
C ALA A 76 57.23 -32.40 -11.03
N LYS A 77 57.55 -33.24 -10.04
CA LYS A 77 58.32 -32.85 -8.84
C LYS A 77 59.67 -32.24 -9.23
N THR A 78 60.35 -32.85 -10.20
CA THR A 78 61.65 -32.36 -10.70
C THR A 78 61.50 -31.00 -11.38
N PHE A 79 60.47 -30.83 -12.23
CA PHE A 79 60.20 -29.57 -12.92
C PHE A 79 59.91 -28.42 -11.94
N VAL A 80 59.05 -28.64 -10.95
CA VAL A 80 58.68 -27.63 -9.94
C VAL A 80 59.91 -27.20 -9.12
N ARG A 81 60.70 -28.16 -8.64
CA ARG A 81 61.92 -27.89 -7.87
C ARG A 81 62.97 -27.11 -8.68
N ALA A 82 63.12 -27.43 -9.97
CA ALA A 82 64.13 -26.81 -10.82
C ALA A 82 63.73 -25.42 -11.35
N ASN A 83 62.44 -25.18 -11.60
CA ASN A 83 61.99 -23.98 -12.33
C ASN A 83 61.14 -23.02 -11.49
N VAL A 84 60.39 -23.53 -10.50
CA VAL A 84 59.44 -22.72 -9.71
C VAL A 84 60.08 -22.22 -8.41
N PHE A 85 60.79 -23.10 -7.69
CA PHE A 85 61.35 -22.74 -6.38
C PHE A 85 62.43 -21.64 -6.46
N PRO A 86 63.33 -21.61 -7.46
CA PRO A 86 64.27 -20.50 -7.61
C PRO A 86 63.60 -19.13 -7.87
N LEU A 87 62.41 -19.11 -8.49
CA LEU A 87 61.66 -17.88 -8.74
C LEU A 87 60.97 -17.35 -7.48
N LEU A 88 60.49 -18.24 -6.61
CA LEU A 88 59.92 -17.91 -5.31
C LEU A 88 60.98 -17.41 -4.32
N ASP A 89 62.21 -17.92 -4.42
CA ASP A 89 63.32 -17.56 -3.53
C ASP A 89 64.03 -16.25 -3.98
N SER A 90 64.01 -15.92 -5.28
CA SER A 90 64.77 -14.78 -5.85
C SER A 90 64.03 -13.45 -5.92
N LYS A 91 62.70 -13.45 -5.78
CA LYS A 91 61.91 -12.22 -5.77
C LYS A 91 61.12 -12.15 -4.49
N SER A 92 61.19 -11.00 -3.81
CA SER A 92 60.32 -10.58 -2.71
C SER A 92 58.86 -10.44 -3.17
N LEU A 93 58.28 -11.53 -3.68
CA LEU A 93 56.88 -11.68 -4.04
C LEU A 93 56.09 -11.73 -2.74
N ALA A 94 55.68 -10.57 -2.26
CA ALA A 94 54.94 -10.43 -1.01
C ALA A 94 53.48 -10.90 -1.11
N HIS A 95 52.98 -11.40 -2.25
CA HIS A 95 51.56 -11.75 -2.40
C HIS A 95 51.27 -12.93 -3.33
N ASP A 96 50.32 -13.76 -2.87
CA ASP A 96 49.45 -14.73 -3.54
C ASP A 96 50.00 -15.42 -4.79
N VAL A 97 50.64 -16.57 -4.54
CA VAL A 97 51.02 -17.55 -5.54
C VAL A 97 50.05 -18.72 -5.47
N HIS A 98 49.25 -18.91 -6.51
CA HIS A 98 48.40 -20.10 -6.63
C HIS A 98 49.17 -21.23 -7.32
N LEU A 99 49.39 -22.34 -6.62
CA LEU A 99 49.77 -23.62 -7.23
C LEU A 99 48.47 -24.39 -7.53
N SER A 100 48.37 -25.03 -8.68
CA SER A 100 47.36 -26.07 -8.92
C SER A 100 48.09 -27.37 -9.21
N VAL A 101 47.60 -28.49 -8.66
CA VAL A 101 48.14 -29.84 -8.88
C VAL A 101 46.95 -30.75 -9.10
N GLU A 102 46.59 -30.97 -10.36
CA GLU A 102 45.52 -31.93 -10.70
C GLU A 102 46.05 -33.35 -10.59
N THR A 103 45.26 -34.25 -9.98
CA THR A 103 45.47 -35.70 -10.04
C THR A 103 44.20 -36.36 -10.57
N VAL A 104 44.33 -37.47 -11.30
CA VAL A 104 43.20 -38.20 -11.89
C VAL A 104 43.16 -39.58 -11.22
N ASP A 105 42.03 -39.89 -10.56
CA ASP A 105 41.66 -41.19 -9.95
C ASP A 105 42.16 -41.56 -8.53
N ALA A 106 41.76 -40.79 -7.50
CA ALA A 106 41.93 -41.19 -6.09
C ALA A 106 40.59 -41.44 -5.34
N PRO A 107 40.47 -42.49 -4.48
CA PRO A 107 39.31 -42.72 -3.63
C PRO A 107 39.13 -41.61 -2.58
N GLY A 108 37.91 -41.09 -2.44
CA GLY A 108 37.61 -39.89 -1.64
C GLY A 108 37.93 -39.96 -0.14
N SER A 109 38.09 -41.16 0.44
CA SER A 109 38.40 -41.34 1.86
C SER A 109 39.86 -41.04 2.22
N SER A 110 40.82 -41.25 1.31
CA SER A 110 42.23 -40.95 1.60
C SER A 110 42.62 -39.48 1.39
N ILE A 111 41.78 -38.73 0.68
CA ILE A 111 42.04 -37.32 0.30
C ILE A 111 41.71 -36.39 1.48
N ALA A 112 40.58 -36.63 2.15
CA ALA A 112 40.18 -35.84 3.32
C ALA A 112 41.13 -36.01 4.51
N GLU A 113 41.64 -37.22 4.76
CA GLU A 113 42.63 -37.49 5.81
C GLU A 113 43.99 -36.84 5.51
N ALA A 114 44.44 -36.87 4.25
CA ALA A 114 45.67 -36.19 3.84
C ALA A 114 45.55 -34.66 4.00
N ILE A 115 44.42 -34.09 3.57
CA ILE A 115 44.08 -32.67 3.71
C ILE A 115 44.03 -32.23 5.19
N ALA A 116 43.43 -33.04 6.05
CA ALA A 116 43.35 -32.76 7.49
C ALA A 116 44.74 -32.75 8.13
N LYS A 117 45.61 -33.69 7.75
CA LYS A 117 47.01 -33.75 8.21
C LYS A 117 47.85 -32.58 7.71
N VAL A 118 47.63 -32.14 6.46
CA VAL A 118 48.27 -30.93 5.90
C VAL A 118 47.86 -29.71 6.70
N ALA A 119 46.58 -29.52 6.99
CA ALA A 119 46.09 -28.36 7.74
C ALA A 119 46.64 -28.28 9.17
N GLU A 120 46.93 -29.44 9.79
CA GLU A 120 47.49 -29.53 11.15
C GLU A 120 48.98 -29.17 11.24
N GLU A 121 49.81 -29.48 10.24
CA GLU A 121 51.27 -29.34 10.33
C GLU A 121 51.84 -27.99 9.83
N VAL A 122 51.11 -27.23 9.01
CA VAL A 122 51.64 -26.00 8.37
C VAL A 122 51.01 -24.68 8.84
N ASP A 123 50.16 -24.70 9.87
CA ASP A 123 49.54 -23.50 10.50
C ASP A 123 49.06 -22.46 9.47
N ALA A 124 48.43 -22.95 8.40
CA ALA A 124 47.95 -22.16 7.28
C ALA A 124 46.49 -22.49 6.97
N ALA A 125 45.69 -21.45 6.67
CA ALA A 125 44.32 -21.60 6.20
C ALA A 125 44.31 -22.28 4.82
N LEU A 126 44.22 -23.60 4.80
CA LEU A 126 44.12 -24.36 3.56
C LEU A 126 42.71 -24.23 2.97
N VAL A 127 42.60 -23.71 1.75
CA VAL A 127 41.36 -23.69 0.98
C VAL A 127 41.30 -24.95 0.13
N VAL A 128 40.40 -25.88 0.46
CA VAL A 128 40.05 -26.99 -0.42
C VAL A 128 39.01 -26.48 -1.41
N LEU A 129 39.44 -26.14 -2.64
CA LEU A 129 38.51 -25.94 -3.74
C LEU A 129 38.14 -27.33 -4.28
N GLY A 130 36.94 -27.80 -3.93
CA GLY A 130 36.34 -28.94 -4.62
C GLY A 130 36.22 -28.68 -6.13
N THR A 131 36.15 -29.78 -6.89
CA THR A 131 36.08 -29.89 -8.35
C THR A 131 35.33 -28.74 -9.05
N ASN A 132 36.04 -28.00 -9.91
CA ASN A 132 35.65 -27.04 -10.98
C ASN A 132 34.17 -26.55 -11.02
N ASN A 133 33.83 -25.26 -11.12
CA ASN A 133 34.59 -24.11 -11.61
C ASN A 133 34.04 -22.75 -11.10
N VAL A 134 34.90 -21.74 -11.32
CA VAL A 134 34.98 -20.38 -10.77
C VAL A 134 33.97 -19.36 -11.35
N LEU A 135 33.63 -18.38 -10.50
CA LEU A 135 32.84 -17.16 -10.72
C LEU A 135 33.49 -16.19 -11.74
N THR A 136 32.73 -15.75 -12.74
CA THR A 136 32.92 -14.46 -13.42
C THR A 136 31.61 -13.69 -13.40
N GLY A 137 31.70 -12.39 -13.10
CA GLY A 137 30.58 -11.49 -12.88
C GLY A 137 29.81 -11.12 -14.15
N GLU A 138 28.76 -10.34 -13.90
CA GLU A 138 27.79 -9.81 -14.87
C GLU A 138 26.74 -10.80 -15.35
N ASP A 139 26.11 -11.48 -14.39
CA ASP A 139 24.68 -11.84 -14.34
C ASP A 139 24.42 -12.38 -12.92
N GLY A 140 23.18 -12.37 -12.42
CA GLY A 140 22.85 -12.82 -11.06
C GLY A 140 23.45 -14.21 -10.71
N PRO A 141 23.71 -14.50 -9.42
CA PRO A 141 24.54 -15.64 -9.01
C PRO A 141 23.99 -16.96 -9.56
N ASP A 142 24.73 -17.59 -10.47
CA ASP A 142 24.50 -18.98 -10.85
C ASP A 142 24.87 -19.85 -9.64
N LEU A 143 23.85 -20.43 -9.02
CA LEU A 143 23.98 -21.32 -7.87
C LEU A 143 24.74 -22.58 -8.31
N GLY A 144 26.03 -22.64 -7.97
CA GLY A 144 26.92 -23.77 -8.25
C GLY A 144 26.32 -25.14 -7.88
N SER A 145 26.83 -26.21 -8.48
CA SER A 145 26.35 -27.60 -8.31
C SER A 145 26.16 -28.03 -6.84
N THR A 146 27.00 -27.55 -5.93
CA THR A 146 26.91 -27.79 -4.48
C THR A 146 25.67 -27.17 -3.84
N ALA A 147 25.32 -25.93 -4.21
CA ALA A 147 24.12 -25.26 -3.69
C ALA A 147 22.84 -25.97 -4.16
N ARG A 148 22.84 -26.46 -5.41
CA ARG A 148 21.76 -27.30 -5.95
C ARG A 148 21.62 -28.62 -5.20
N ALA A 149 22.73 -29.28 -4.86
CA ALA A 149 22.72 -30.52 -4.08
C ALA A 149 22.20 -30.32 -2.65
N ILE A 150 22.61 -29.24 -1.97
CA ILE A 150 22.13 -28.92 -0.61
C ILE A 150 20.65 -28.53 -0.64
N MET A 151 20.21 -27.75 -1.63
CA MET A 151 18.81 -27.41 -1.83
C MET A 151 17.94 -28.65 -2.09
N ALA A 152 18.43 -29.60 -2.92
CA ALA A 152 17.75 -30.86 -3.17
C ALA A 152 17.61 -31.72 -1.90
N LEU A 153 18.67 -31.80 -1.10
CA LEU A 153 18.64 -32.49 0.20
C LEU A 153 17.63 -31.81 1.15
N PHE A 154 17.65 -30.47 1.23
CA PHE A 154 16.73 -29.71 2.06
C PHE A 154 15.27 -29.93 1.65
N ARG A 155 14.95 -29.85 0.35
CA ARG A 155 13.63 -30.18 -0.20
C ARG A 155 13.23 -31.60 0.18
N GLN A 156 14.12 -32.59 -0.01
CA GLN A 156 13.83 -33.98 0.34
C GLN A 156 13.44 -34.15 1.81
N LYS A 157 14.11 -33.44 2.73
CA LYS A 157 13.76 -33.47 4.16
C LYS A 157 12.43 -32.77 4.45
N MET A 158 12.14 -31.65 3.79
CA MET A 158 10.84 -30.97 3.91
C MET A 158 9.69 -31.85 3.40
N VAL A 159 9.88 -32.50 2.24
CA VAL A 159 8.89 -33.44 1.67
C VAL A 159 8.65 -34.62 2.59
N ALA A 160 9.72 -35.20 3.17
CA ALA A 160 9.60 -36.29 4.13
C ALA A 160 8.83 -35.87 5.39
N ALA A 161 9.00 -34.63 5.86
CA ALA A 161 8.29 -34.10 7.02
C ALA A 161 6.82 -33.74 6.71
N LEU A 162 6.52 -33.27 5.50
CA LEU A 162 5.18 -32.82 5.09
C LEU A 162 4.33 -33.93 4.47
N GLY A 163 4.93 -35.02 4.02
CA GLY A 163 4.24 -36.11 3.32
C GLY A 163 3.74 -35.75 1.92
N ARG A 164 4.14 -34.60 1.37
CA ARG A 164 3.81 -34.13 0.02
C ARG A 164 4.91 -33.23 -0.54
N ASP A 165 5.00 -33.15 -1.85
CA ASP A 165 5.96 -32.30 -2.57
C ASP A 165 5.25 -31.15 -3.31
N SER A 166 6.01 -30.09 -3.60
CA SER A 166 5.59 -28.96 -4.44
C SER A 166 5.66 -29.32 -5.92
N SER A 167 4.78 -28.73 -6.72
CA SER A 167 4.83 -28.83 -8.19
C SER A 167 5.83 -27.87 -8.84
N ARG A 168 6.42 -26.97 -8.05
CA ARG A 168 7.45 -26.01 -8.48
C ARG A 168 8.84 -26.62 -8.37
N ASP A 169 9.82 -25.92 -8.93
CA ASP A 169 11.22 -26.32 -8.95
C ASP A 169 12.13 -25.32 -8.22
N GLY A 170 13.33 -25.78 -7.89
CA GLY A 170 14.37 -24.94 -7.28
C GLY A 170 13.93 -24.30 -5.96
N TYR A 171 14.25 -23.01 -5.82
CA TYR A 171 13.98 -22.24 -4.59
C TYR A 171 12.48 -22.02 -4.37
N ASP A 172 11.69 -21.89 -5.43
CA ASP A 172 10.24 -21.66 -5.34
C ASP A 172 9.52 -22.85 -4.69
N ALA A 173 10.02 -24.06 -4.92
CA ALA A 173 9.53 -25.26 -4.25
C ALA A 173 9.75 -25.20 -2.73
N ILE A 174 10.90 -24.68 -2.29
CA ILE A 174 11.23 -24.50 -0.87
C ILE A 174 10.27 -23.49 -0.24
N VAL A 175 10.05 -22.34 -0.91
CA VAL A 175 9.11 -21.30 -0.43
C VAL A 175 7.70 -21.85 -0.29
N GLU A 176 7.20 -22.60 -1.28
CA GLU A 176 5.87 -23.22 -1.22
C GLU A 176 5.77 -24.25 -0.08
N LEU A 177 6.75 -25.16 0.04
CA LEU A 177 6.76 -26.16 1.12
C LEU A 177 6.83 -25.48 2.50
N THR A 178 7.56 -24.38 2.64
CA THR A 178 7.60 -23.60 3.88
C THR A 178 6.24 -22.97 4.20
N HIS A 179 5.54 -22.40 3.21
CA HIS A 179 4.17 -21.90 3.43
C HIS A 179 3.21 -23.02 3.84
N LEU A 180 3.35 -24.19 3.22
CA LEU A 180 2.56 -25.37 3.58
C LEU A 180 2.86 -25.85 4.99
N LEU A 181 4.11 -25.80 5.43
CA LEU A 181 4.50 -26.13 6.80
C LEU A 181 3.83 -25.21 7.82
N ASN A 182 3.76 -23.91 7.52
CA ASN A 182 3.19 -22.90 8.41
C ASN A 182 1.66 -22.77 8.33
N LYS A 183 0.99 -23.43 7.37
CA LYS A 183 -0.48 -23.34 7.15
C LYS A 183 -1.30 -24.41 7.89
N TYR A 184 -0.74 -25.60 8.10
CA TYR A 184 -1.48 -26.77 8.59
C TYR A 184 -1.21 -27.12 10.06
N GLN A 185 -0.40 -26.32 10.76
CA GLN A 185 0.07 -26.63 12.11
C GLN A 185 0.05 -25.39 13.00
N THR A 186 -0.01 -25.61 14.32
CA THR A 186 0.18 -24.53 15.30
C THR A 186 1.62 -23.99 15.23
N ALA A 187 1.86 -22.79 15.77
CA ALA A 187 3.20 -22.19 15.79
C ALA A 187 4.24 -23.11 16.46
N LYS A 188 3.89 -23.75 17.58
CA LYS A 188 4.79 -24.68 18.30
C LYS A 188 5.05 -25.96 17.52
N GLU A 189 4.05 -26.52 16.84
CA GLU A 189 4.23 -27.69 15.99
C GLU A 189 5.10 -27.38 14.78
N THR A 190 4.83 -26.25 14.10
CA THR A 190 5.65 -25.75 12.99
C THR A 190 7.10 -25.62 13.42
N GLN A 191 7.34 -25.05 14.61
CA GLN A 191 8.69 -24.90 15.15
C GLN A 191 9.36 -26.26 15.43
N ALA A 192 8.64 -27.19 16.04
CA ALA A 192 9.14 -28.53 16.35
C ALA A 192 9.47 -29.33 15.09
N VAL A 193 8.61 -29.29 14.06
CA VAL A 193 8.84 -29.95 12.77
C VAL A 193 10.02 -29.30 12.04
N THR A 194 10.09 -27.98 12.02
CA THR A 194 11.24 -27.25 11.43
C THR A 194 12.55 -27.63 12.12
N ARG A 195 12.57 -27.68 13.45
CA ARG A 195 13.74 -28.12 14.22
C ARG A 195 14.13 -29.56 13.90
N ALA A 196 13.16 -30.46 13.73
CA ALA A 196 13.42 -31.84 13.30
C ALA A 196 14.02 -31.91 11.89
N ILE A 197 13.54 -31.09 10.95
CA ILE A 197 14.12 -30.95 9.61
C ILE A 197 15.58 -30.50 9.73
N LEU A 198 15.87 -29.44 10.50
CA LEU A 198 17.23 -28.95 10.72
C LEU A 198 18.16 -30.04 11.29
N LYS A 199 17.71 -30.79 12.29
CA LYS A 199 18.48 -31.93 12.85
C LYS A 199 18.75 -33.01 11.80
N SER A 200 17.79 -33.27 10.92
CA SER A 200 17.90 -34.32 9.91
C SER A 200 18.89 -34.02 8.78
N LEU A 201 19.35 -32.76 8.67
CA LEU A 201 20.40 -32.35 7.73
C LEU A 201 21.79 -32.85 8.15
N PHE A 202 21.94 -33.24 9.42
CA PHE A 202 23.19 -33.73 9.98
C PHE A 202 23.10 -35.22 10.31
N PRO A 203 24.24 -35.95 10.31
CA PRO A 203 24.29 -37.28 10.90
C PRO A 203 23.80 -37.24 12.37
N PRO A 204 22.98 -38.20 12.83
CA PRO A 204 22.35 -38.13 14.15
C PRO A 204 23.31 -37.96 15.34
N TRP A 205 24.55 -38.45 15.20
CA TRP A 205 25.59 -38.36 16.22
C TRP A 205 26.27 -36.99 16.28
N LEU A 206 26.25 -36.21 15.18
CA LEU A 206 27.08 -35.02 15.02
C LEU A 206 26.68 -33.86 15.95
N PRO A 207 25.39 -33.46 16.08
CA PRO A 207 25.01 -32.37 16.99
C PRO A 207 25.39 -32.65 18.46
N ALA A 208 25.16 -33.89 18.91
CA ALA A 208 25.49 -34.31 20.26
C ALA A 208 27.01 -34.33 20.51
N ALA A 209 27.79 -34.84 19.54
CA ALA A 209 29.25 -34.83 19.61
C ALA A 209 29.78 -33.38 19.61
N PHE A 210 29.25 -32.50 18.76
CA PHE A 210 29.65 -31.10 18.68
C PHE A 210 29.45 -30.37 20.01
N LYS A 211 28.30 -30.59 20.66
CA LYS A 211 27.99 -30.04 21.98
C LYS A 211 29.01 -30.42 23.06
N VAL A 212 29.49 -31.66 23.05
CA VAL A 212 30.44 -32.18 24.05
C VAL A 212 31.89 -31.81 23.71
N LEU A 213 32.28 -31.87 22.44
CA LEU A 213 33.67 -31.73 22.00
C LEU A 213 34.06 -30.28 21.72
N PHE A 214 33.10 -29.41 21.37
CA PHE A 214 33.38 -28.03 20.96
C PHE A 214 32.62 -27.01 21.80
N SER A 215 31.27 -27.04 21.80
CA SER A 215 30.47 -25.96 22.39
C SER A 215 30.70 -25.74 23.88
N ARG A 216 30.80 -26.83 24.66
CA ARG A 216 31.07 -26.79 26.10
C ARG A 216 32.52 -26.45 26.45
N PRO A 217 33.55 -27.11 25.88
CA PRO A 217 34.93 -26.83 26.24
C PRO A 217 35.46 -25.52 25.62
N LEU A 218 34.97 -25.11 24.45
CA LEU A 218 35.49 -24.00 23.65
C LEU A 218 34.35 -23.13 23.08
N PRO A 219 33.54 -22.47 23.92
CA PRO A 219 32.34 -21.75 23.46
C PRO A 219 32.64 -20.60 22.49
N GLY A 220 33.74 -19.85 22.70
CA GLY A 220 34.13 -18.75 21.81
C GLY A 220 34.54 -19.23 20.41
N LEU A 221 35.44 -20.22 20.35
CA LEU A 221 35.85 -20.85 19.09
C LEU A 221 34.63 -21.46 18.37
N SER A 222 33.74 -22.09 19.11
CA SER A 222 32.52 -22.68 18.55
C SER A 222 31.58 -21.64 17.96
N CYS A 223 31.46 -20.45 18.57
CA CYS A 223 30.70 -19.34 17.99
C CYS A 223 31.31 -18.86 16.67
N GLN A 224 32.63 -18.69 16.62
CA GLN A 224 33.35 -18.28 15.41
C GLN A 224 33.22 -19.30 14.28
N MET A 225 33.42 -20.58 14.60
CA MET A 225 33.25 -21.68 13.64
C MET A 225 31.84 -21.71 13.06
N ASN A 226 30.81 -21.60 13.92
CA ASN A 226 29.41 -21.62 13.45
C ASN A 226 29.06 -20.38 12.62
N ALA A 227 29.57 -19.19 12.99
CA ALA A 227 29.38 -17.99 12.18
C ALA A 227 30.01 -18.15 10.78
N TYR A 228 31.24 -18.65 10.72
CA TYR A 228 31.93 -18.87 9.45
C TYR A 228 31.26 -19.94 8.58
N VAL A 229 30.91 -21.09 9.16
CA VAL A 229 30.20 -22.18 8.45
C VAL A 229 28.83 -21.70 7.96
N THR A 230 28.06 -21.01 8.79
CA THR A 230 26.74 -20.48 8.41
C THR A 230 26.85 -19.51 7.23
N MET A 231 27.84 -18.62 7.25
CA MET A 231 28.11 -17.71 6.14
C MET A 231 28.47 -18.47 4.86
N LEU A 232 29.29 -19.54 4.92
CA LEU A 232 29.66 -20.29 3.74
C LEU A 232 28.52 -21.16 3.17
N THR A 233 27.77 -21.85 4.03
CA THR A 233 26.88 -22.93 3.58
C THR A 233 25.43 -22.49 3.39
N CYS A 234 25.02 -21.32 3.90
CA CYS A 234 23.61 -20.92 3.92
C CYS A 234 23.29 -19.71 3.01
N GLN A 235 24.25 -19.20 2.23
CA GLN A 235 24.01 -18.11 1.28
C GLN A 235 23.02 -18.49 0.15
N TRP A 236 22.97 -19.76 -0.25
CA TRP A 236 21.96 -20.23 -1.21
C TRP A 236 20.52 -20.08 -0.69
N LEU A 237 20.35 -20.17 0.64
CA LEU A 237 19.08 -20.05 1.33
C LEU A 237 18.74 -18.60 1.66
N MET A 238 19.70 -17.87 2.24
CA MET A 238 19.48 -16.56 2.85
C MET A 238 19.95 -15.39 1.98
N GLY A 239 20.71 -15.60 0.91
CA GLY A 239 21.33 -14.50 0.14
C GLY A 239 22.71 -14.10 0.69
N PRO A 240 23.27 -12.95 0.25
CA PRO A 240 24.61 -12.50 0.63
C PRO A 240 24.79 -12.34 2.15
N CYS A 241 25.86 -12.92 2.69
CA CYS A 241 26.17 -12.96 4.12
C CYS A 241 27.62 -12.57 4.38
N LYS A 242 27.88 -11.91 5.51
CA LYS A 242 29.25 -11.64 6.00
C LYS A 242 29.39 -11.92 7.49
N VAL A 243 30.58 -12.34 7.90
CA VAL A 243 30.92 -12.50 9.32
C VAL A 243 31.24 -11.13 9.92
N ASN A 244 30.69 -10.85 11.10
CA ASN A 244 30.91 -9.60 11.82
C ASN A 244 31.10 -9.81 13.32
N ASP A 245 31.53 -8.75 14.00
CA ASP A 245 31.60 -8.71 15.45
C ASP A 245 30.22 -8.34 16.03
N VAL A 246 29.83 -8.98 17.13
CA VAL A 246 28.53 -8.75 17.79
C VAL A 246 28.70 -8.54 19.29
N GLU A 247 27.82 -7.73 19.86
CA GLU A 247 27.72 -7.56 21.31
C GLU A 247 27.05 -8.77 21.95
N LEU A 248 27.73 -9.36 22.93
CA LEU A 248 27.29 -10.49 23.74
C LEU A 248 26.77 -10.00 25.09
N ASP A 249 26.11 -10.91 25.81
CA ASP A 249 25.55 -10.62 27.14
C ASP A 249 26.64 -10.09 28.10
N GLY A 250 26.31 -9.00 28.82
CA GLY A 250 27.25 -8.30 29.69
C GLY A 250 28.19 -7.31 29.00
N GLY A 251 27.88 -6.89 27.77
CA GLY A 251 28.59 -5.80 27.05
C GLY A 251 29.94 -6.21 26.45
N ARG A 252 30.19 -7.52 26.32
CA ARG A 252 31.43 -8.05 25.73
C ARG A 252 31.30 -8.13 24.20
N ILE A 253 32.37 -7.84 23.47
CA ILE A 253 32.37 -7.98 22.00
C ILE A 253 32.86 -9.40 21.64
N GLY A 254 32.00 -10.16 20.96
CA GLY A 254 32.34 -11.46 20.36
C GLY A 254 32.92 -11.26 18.96
N LYS A 255 34.25 -11.38 18.84
CA LYS A 255 34.94 -11.17 17.56
C LYS A 255 34.64 -12.29 16.57
N GLY A 256 34.03 -11.97 15.44
CA GLY A 256 33.60 -12.95 14.43
C GLY A 256 32.49 -13.90 14.90
N HIS A 257 31.71 -13.52 15.92
CA HIS A 257 30.59 -14.32 16.43
C HIS A 257 29.28 -14.03 15.69
N GLY A 258 29.26 -13.06 14.79
CA GLY A 258 28.07 -12.63 14.06
C GLY A 258 28.06 -13.11 12.61
N VAL A 259 26.85 -13.30 12.08
CA VAL A 259 26.61 -13.34 10.63
C VAL A 259 25.54 -12.31 10.31
N LEU A 260 25.90 -11.31 9.51
CA LEU A 260 24.94 -10.37 8.95
C LEU A 260 24.53 -10.87 7.58
N VAL A 261 23.26 -11.26 7.45
CA VAL A 261 22.58 -11.44 6.16
C VAL A 261 22.20 -10.04 5.69
N GLU A 262 22.80 -9.58 4.59
CA GLU A 262 22.61 -8.20 4.13
C GLU A 262 21.21 -7.96 3.58
N ARG A 263 20.63 -8.97 2.94
CA ARG A 263 19.24 -8.99 2.48
C ARG A 263 18.76 -10.44 2.39
N CYS A 264 17.87 -10.83 3.29
CA CYS A 264 17.45 -12.21 3.49
C CYS A 264 16.49 -12.66 2.41
N ARG A 265 16.98 -13.43 1.44
CA ARG A 265 16.17 -14.01 0.35
C ARG A 265 14.99 -14.83 0.90
N TYR A 266 15.19 -15.59 1.97
CA TYR A 266 14.12 -16.41 2.56
C TYR A 266 12.98 -15.56 3.13
N LEU A 267 13.32 -14.43 3.76
CA LEU A 267 12.34 -13.48 4.27
C LEU A 267 11.65 -12.70 3.14
N GLU A 268 12.43 -12.27 2.16
CA GLU A 268 11.99 -11.47 1.02
C GLU A 268 11.05 -12.25 0.09
N GLU A 269 11.32 -13.53 -0.14
CA GLU A 269 10.50 -14.38 -1.02
C GLU A 269 9.23 -14.89 -0.33
N THR A 270 9.33 -15.27 0.96
CA THR A 270 8.16 -15.75 1.72
C THR A 270 7.20 -14.63 2.11
N LYS A 271 7.69 -13.38 2.22
CA LYS A 271 6.91 -12.19 2.61
C LYS A 271 5.95 -12.50 3.76
N CYS A 272 6.43 -13.18 4.79
CA CYS A 272 5.61 -13.59 5.92
C CYS A 272 6.43 -13.63 7.21
N ALA A 273 6.13 -12.72 8.15
CA ALA A 273 6.84 -12.66 9.43
C ALA A 273 6.60 -13.94 10.25
N SER A 274 5.40 -14.52 10.19
CA SER A 274 5.12 -15.82 10.81
C SER A 274 6.03 -16.94 10.25
N VAL A 275 6.29 -16.97 8.94
CA VAL A 275 7.24 -17.93 8.36
C VAL A 275 8.67 -17.67 8.85
N CYS A 276 9.09 -16.41 8.88
CA CYS A 276 10.40 -16.04 9.42
C CYS A 276 10.57 -16.49 10.88
N ILE A 277 9.56 -16.25 11.72
CA ILE A 277 9.57 -16.54 13.14
C ILE A 277 9.49 -18.05 13.39
N ASN A 278 8.48 -18.72 12.82
CA ASN A 278 8.12 -20.09 13.16
C ASN A 278 8.86 -21.14 12.33
N SER A 279 9.39 -20.78 11.17
CA SER A 279 10.09 -21.71 10.26
C SER A 279 11.57 -21.36 10.05
N CYS A 280 12.09 -20.32 10.71
CA CYS A 280 13.51 -19.99 10.67
C CYS A 280 14.05 -19.57 12.04
N LYS A 281 13.65 -18.41 12.58
CA LYS A 281 14.20 -17.81 13.80
C LYS A 281 14.09 -18.74 15.02
N LEU A 282 12.87 -19.00 15.51
CA LEU A 282 12.69 -19.74 16.77
C LEU A 282 13.25 -21.17 16.69
N PRO A 283 13.01 -21.94 15.62
CA PRO A 283 13.53 -23.31 15.50
C PRO A 283 15.06 -23.36 15.42
N THR A 284 15.68 -22.39 14.73
CA THR A 284 17.14 -22.33 14.61
C THR A 284 17.77 -21.95 15.94
N GLN A 285 17.23 -20.95 16.64
CA GLN A 285 17.70 -20.59 17.98
C GLN A 285 17.59 -21.77 18.97
N GLU A 286 16.49 -22.53 18.88
CA GLU A 286 16.26 -23.70 19.73
C GLU A 286 17.18 -24.87 19.35
N PHE A 287 17.39 -25.14 18.05
CA PHE A 287 18.36 -26.13 17.57
C PHE A 287 19.78 -25.84 18.10
N PHE A 288 20.23 -24.59 18.00
CA PHE A 288 21.55 -24.23 18.51
C PHE A 288 21.65 -24.39 20.02
N ARG A 289 20.64 -23.93 20.77
CA ARG A 289 20.62 -24.02 22.24
C ARG A 289 20.61 -25.46 22.72
N GLU A 290 19.66 -26.25 22.23
CA GLU A 290 19.33 -27.55 22.78
C GLU A 290 20.19 -28.67 22.16
N ASP A 291 20.37 -28.68 20.84
CA ASP A 291 21.07 -29.74 20.13
C ASP A 291 22.57 -29.47 19.99
N MET A 292 22.97 -28.23 19.63
CA MET A 292 24.38 -27.87 19.44
C MET A 292 25.05 -27.35 20.73
N GLY A 293 24.29 -26.91 21.73
CA GLY A 293 24.80 -26.40 23.00
C GLY A 293 25.40 -24.99 22.96
N LEU A 294 24.93 -24.14 22.03
CA LEU A 294 25.33 -22.74 21.89
C LEU A 294 24.10 -21.84 21.87
N SER A 295 24.16 -20.70 22.55
CA SER A 295 23.12 -19.70 22.40
C SER A 295 23.24 -19.02 21.02
N LEU A 296 22.12 -18.69 20.41
CA LEU A 296 22.04 -17.90 19.19
C LEU A 296 20.85 -16.98 19.31
N THR A 297 21.05 -15.68 19.08
CA THR A 297 19.97 -14.71 18.87
C THR A 297 19.93 -14.30 17.40
N MET A 298 18.77 -14.43 16.78
CA MET A 298 18.51 -13.96 15.42
C MET A 298 17.61 -12.72 15.47
N THR A 299 18.07 -11.63 14.86
CA THR A 299 17.35 -10.35 14.81
C THR A 299 17.08 -9.98 13.37
N PRO A 300 15.92 -10.36 12.81
CA PRO A 300 15.50 -9.90 11.49
C PRO A 300 15.08 -8.42 11.54
N ASP A 301 15.43 -7.66 10.50
CA ASP A 301 14.86 -6.36 10.20
C ASP A 301 13.88 -6.51 9.05
N TYR A 302 12.60 -6.26 9.33
CA TYR A 302 11.52 -6.43 8.37
C TYR A 302 11.37 -5.22 7.41
N ASN A 303 12.12 -4.14 7.60
CA ASN A 303 12.08 -2.96 6.72
C ASN A 303 13.05 -3.08 5.54
N ASP A 304 14.27 -3.57 5.79
CA ASP A 304 15.30 -3.72 4.77
C ASP A 304 15.61 -5.18 4.40
N PHE A 305 14.91 -6.12 5.05
CA PHE A 305 15.08 -7.57 4.93
C PHE A 305 16.41 -8.11 5.44
N SER A 306 17.24 -7.32 6.13
CA SER A 306 18.48 -7.82 6.73
C SER A 306 18.19 -8.75 7.93
N CYS A 307 19.15 -9.57 8.32
CA CYS A 307 19.02 -10.40 9.52
C CYS A 307 20.38 -10.62 10.19
N GLN A 308 20.47 -10.28 11.47
CA GLN A 308 21.68 -10.49 12.27
C GLN A 308 21.58 -11.78 13.09
N PHE A 309 22.51 -12.70 12.86
CA PHE A 309 22.76 -13.86 13.71
C PHE A 309 23.85 -13.50 14.73
N SER A 310 23.62 -13.76 16.01
CA SER A 310 24.57 -13.48 17.09
C SER A 310 24.84 -14.75 17.90
N PHE A 311 25.91 -15.48 17.55
CA PHE A 311 26.29 -16.70 18.26
C PHE A 311 26.92 -16.37 19.63
N GLY A 312 26.48 -17.08 20.66
CA GLY A 312 26.86 -16.85 22.05
C GLY A 312 26.00 -15.82 22.79
N ARG A 313 25.00 -15.21 22.12
CA ARG A 313 24.03 -14.31 22.74
C ARG A 313 22.76 -15.07 23.12
N VAL A 314 22.25 -14.86 24.32
CA VAL A 314 21.00 -15.46 24.78
C VAL A 314 19.80 -14.75 24.13
N PRO A 315 18.84 -15.49 23.57
CA PRO A 315 17.60 -14.91 23.05
C PRO A 315 16.82 -14.16 24.12
N PRO A 316 16.25 -12.99 23.79
CA PRO A 316 15.37 -12.28 24.71
C PRO A 316 14.11 -13.13 25.04
N PRO A 317 13.44 -12.87 26.17
CA PRO A 317 12.10 -13.41 26.44
C PRO A 317 11.11 -12.99 25.36
N GLU A 318 10.06 -13.78 25.12
CA GLU A 318 9.08 -13.52 24.06
C GLU A 318 8.45 -12.12 24.15
N GLU A 319 8.17 -11.64 25.36
CA GLU A 319 7.58 -10.32 25.62
C GLU A 319 8.51 -9.14 25.25
N GLY A 320 9.82 -9.38 25.18
CA GLY A 320 10.85 -8.38 24.86
C GLY A 320 11.49 -8.57 23.49
N ASP A 321 11.01 -9.52 22.68
CA ASP A 321 11.54 -9.77 21.34
C ASP A 321 10.77 -8.94 20.31
N GLU A 322 11.35 -7.83 19.87
CA GLU A 322 10.78 -6.94 18.85
C GLU A 322 10.42 -7.67 17.54
N ALA A 323 11.12 -8.77 17.23
CA ALA A 323 10.83 -9.55 16.04
C ALA A 323 9.47 -10.28 16.14
N LEU A 324 9.02 -10.61 17.35
CA LEU A 324 7.71 -11.20 17.63
C LEU A 324 6.61 -10.14 17.73
N ALA A 325 6.97 -8.89 18.03
CA ALA A 325 6.06 -7.75 18.08
C ALA A 325 5.73 -7.18 16.69
N THR A 326 6.49 -7.52 15.66
CA THR A 326 6.31 -6.98 14.31
C THR A 326 5.20 -7.73 13.55
N PRO A 327 4.18 -7.03 13.00
CA PRO A 327 3.07 -7.66 12.27
C PRO A 327 3.52 -8.34 10.97
N CYS A 328 2.76 -9.35 10.53
CA CYS A 328 2.98 -10.04 9.24
C CYS A 328 2.99 -9.07 8.05
N PHE A 329 3.89 -9.31 7.09
CA PHE A 329 3.91 -8.59 5.81
C PHE A 329 2.59 -8.77 5.05
N ALA A 330 2.10 -7.69 4.48
CA ALA A 330 0.91 -7.70 3.64
C ALA A 330 1.26 -8.23 2.23
N HIS A 331 0.83 -9.46 1.90
CA HIS A 331 0.60 -9.85 0.49
C HIS A 331 -0.52 -10.88 0.37
N GLY A 332 -1.37 -10.64 -0.63
CA GLY A 332 -2.64 -11.31 -0.86
C GLY A 332 -2.54 -12.72 -1.45
N SER A 333 -3.69 -13.37 -1.50
CA SER A 333 -3.99 -14.68 -2.07
C SER A 333 -3.65 -15.93 -1.25
N LEU A 334 -4.03 -15.97 0.04
CA LEU A 334 -4.36 -17.24 0.68
C LEU A 334 -5.64 -17.09 1.50
N GLN A 335 -6.71 -17.69 0.99
CA GLN A 335 -7.99 -17.84 1.68
C GLN A 335 -7.80 -18.65 2.97
N HIS A 336 -8.49 -18.21 4.03
CA HIS A 336 -8.50 -18.70 5.42
C HIS A 336 -7.32 -18.29 6.30
N VAL A 337 -7.53 -17.24 7.09
CA VAL A 337 -6.78 -16.98 8.32
C VAL A 337 -7.45 -17.78 9.43
N ASP A 338 -6.84 -18.90 9.84
CA ASP A 338 -7.23 -19.63 11.04
C ASP A 338 -6.65 -18.95 12.30
N GLN A 339 -7.43 -19.00 13.39
CA GLN A 339 -7.24 -18.25 14.64
C GLN A 339 -6.05 -18.69 15.53
N ASP A 340 -5.19 -19.61 15.10
CA ASP A 340 -4.23 -20.30 15.99
C ASP A 340 -2.73 -20.06 15.69
N CYS A 341 -2.37 -19.08 14.85
CA CYS A 341 -0.98 -18.85 14.45
C CYS A 341 -0.07 -18.19 15.52
N GLY A 342 -0.56 -17.94 16.75
CA GLY A 342 0.22 -17.40 17.88
C GLY A 342 0.76 -15.97 17.69
N ALA A 343 0.73 -15.42 16.48
CA ALA A 343 0.96 -14.02 16.19
C ALA A 343 -0.33 -13.23 16.48
N LYS A 344 -0.22 -12.06 17.12
CA LYS A 344 -1.33 -11.10 17.20
C LYS A 344 -1.83 -10.87 15.76
N PRO A 345 -3.15 -10.88 15.50
CA PRO A 345 -3.67 -10.73 14.14
C PRO A 345 -3.07 -9.48 13.51
N GLY A 346 -2.22 -9.68 12.51
CA GLY A 346 -1.72 -8.58 11.68
C GLY A 346 -2.91 -7.91 10.99
N ARG A 347 -2.80 -6.60 10.73
CA ARG A 347 -3.83 -5.86 9.99
C ARG A 347 -4.12 -6.57 8.67
N ALA A 348 -5.39 -6.88 8.41
CA ALA A 348 -5.77 -7.53 7.15
C ALA A 348 -5.54 -6.57 5.98
N SER A 349 -4.69 -6.94 5.02
CA SER A 349 -4.53 -6.20 3.77
C SER A 349 -5.50 -6.73 2.73
N LEU A 350 -6.41 -5.87 2.26
CA LEU A 350 -7.39 -6.18 1.22
C LEU A 350 -7.04 -5.45 -0.07
N ASN A 351 -7.54 -5.95 -1.20
CA ASN A 351 -7.59 -5.25 -2.47
C ASN A 351 -8.93 -4.52 -2.61
N VAL A 352 -8.90 -3.18 -2.54
CA VAL A 352 -10.10 -2.35 -2.42
C VAL A 352 -10.29 -1.47 -3.65
N ALA A 353 -11.47 -1.54 -4.27
CA ALA A 353 -11.87 -0.59 -5.29
C ALA A 353 -12.47 0.66 -4.65
N VAL A 354 -12.05 1.84 -5.11
CA VAL A 354 -12.71 3.11 -4.80
C VAL A 354 -13.36 3.63 -6.08
N ILE A 355 -14.67 3.88 -6.06
CA ILE A 355 -15.40 4.38 -7.22
C ILE A 355 -15.56 5.89 -7.10
N GLY A 356 -14.83 6.63 -7.95
CA GLY A 356 -14.74 8.09 -7.98
C GLY A 356 -13.47 8.64 -7.32
N ALA A 357 -12.86 9.64 -7.95
CA ALA A 357 -11.68 10.38 -7.50
C ALA A 357 -12.00 11.86 -7.21
N GLY A 358 -13.21 12.13 -6.72
CA GLY A 358 -13.54 13.39 -6.03
C GLY A 358 -12.92 13.45 -4.63
N ALA A 359 -13.18 14.53 -3.88
CA ALA A 359 -12.63 14.71 -2.53
C ALA A 359 -12.84 13.50 -1.60
N ALA A 360 -14.03 12.89 -1.63
CA ALA A 360 -14.36 11.68 -0.86
C ALA A 360 -13.52 10.47 -1.28
N GLY A 361 -13.33 10.26 -2.58
CA GLY A 361 -12.55 9.13 -3.10
C GLY A 361 -11.06 9.29 -2.88
N LEU A 362 -10.53 10.51 -3.00
CA LEU A 362 -9.12 10.81 -2.73
C LEU A 362 -8.77 10.55 -1.26
N VAL A 363 -9.60 11.02 -0.32
CA VAL A 363 -9.35 10.76 1.10
C VAL A 363 -9.57 9.29 1.46
N ALA A 364 -10.54 8.61 0.83
CA ALA A 364 -10.71 7.17 0.97
C ALA A 364 -9.47 6.39 0.53
N ALA A 365 -8.94 6.70 -0.66
CA ALA A 365 -7.71 6.11 -1.17
C ALA A 365 -6.53 6.29 -0.21
N ARG A 366 -6.33 7.50 0.31
CA ARG A 366 -5.27 7.80 1.29
C ARG A 366 -5.43 6.98 2.57
N GLU A 367 -6.63 6.94 3.16
CA GLU A 367 -6.84 6.22 4.42
C GLU A 367 -6.74 4.70 4.25
N LEU A 368 -7.19 4.15 3.12
CA LEU A 368 -7.01 2.73 2.80
C LEU A 368 -5.52 2.36 2.67
N LEU A 369 -4.73 3.19 1.98
CA LEU A 369 -3.28 3.00 1.87
C LEU A 369 -2.58 3.07 3.24
N ARG A 370 -3.01 3.99 4.11
CA ARG A 370 -2.48 4.13 5.48
C ARG A 370 -2.73 2.93 6.38
N GLU A 371 -3.81 2.21 6.12
CA GLU A 371 -4.14 0.97 6.82
C GLU A 371 -3.57 -0.28 6.13
N GLY A 372 -2.73 -0.08 5.10
CA GLY A 372 -1.95 -1.14 4.45
C GLY A 372 -2.70 -1.89 3.35
N HIS A 373 -3.85 -1.37 2.89
CA HIS A 373 -4.60 -1.98 1.80
C HIS A 373 -4.00 -1.67 0.43
N THR A 374 -4.12 -2.62 -0.49
CA THR A 374 -3.92 -2.37 -1.92
C THR A 374 -5.18 -1.75 -2.51
N ILE A 375 -5.05 -0.74 -3.38
CA ILE A 375 -6.20 -0.02 -3.90
C ILE A 375 -6.13 0.20 -5.41
N ALA A 376 -7.31 0.32 -6.02
CA ALA A 376 -7.49 0.92 -7.32
C ALA A 376 -8.68 1.90 -7.28
N VAL A 377 -8.46 3.13 -7.74
CA VAL A 377 -9.51 4.15 -7.87
C VAL A 377 -9.97 4.17 -9.32
N LEU A 378 -11.27 4.03 -9.55
CA LEU A 378 -11.87 4.10 -10.89
C LEU A 378 -12.56 5.46 -11.05
N GLU A 379 -12.05 6.29 -11.96
CA GLU A 379 -12.54 7.65 -12.21
C GLU A 379 -12.99 7.77 -13.66
N GLN A 380 -14.21 8.26 -13.89
CA GLN A 380 -14.79 8.40 -15.23
C GLN A 380 -14.24 9.62 -16.00
N ASN A 381 -13.78 10.65 -15.29
CA ASN A 381 -13.19 11.84 -15.86
C ASN A 381 -11.70 11.63 -16.17
N GLU A 382 -11.09 12.62 -16.80
CA GLU A 382 -9.65 12.62 -17.13
C GLU A 382 -8.77 13.17 -16.01
N ARG A 383 -9.40 13.78 -15.00
CA ARG A 383 -8.75 14.42 -13.86
C ARG A 383 -9.46 14.04 -12.57
N VAL A 384 -8.75 14.22 -11.46
CA VAL A 384 -9.32 14.16 -10.11
C VAL A 384 -10.16 15.40 -9.86
N GLY A 385 -10.99 15.37 -8.82
CA GLY A 385 -11.74 16.55 -8.34
C GLY A 385 -13.24 16.33 -8.27
N GLY A 386 -13.79 15.39 -9.05
CA GLY A 386 -15.21 15.09 -9.07
C GLY A 386 -16.01 16.33 -9.51
N ILE A 387 -16.90 16.82 -8.65
CA ILE A 387 -17.67 18.05 -8.95
C ILE A 387 -16.77 19.26 -9.20
N TRP A 388 -15.57 19.33 -8.59
CA TRP A 388 -14.63 20.45 -8.73
C TRP A 388 -13.90 20.49 -10.06
N ASP A 389 -13.96 19.41 -10.84
CA ASP A 389 -13.47 19.36 -12.22
C ASP A 389 -14.47 20.10 -13.13
N TYR A 390 -14.38 21.43 -13.13
CA TYR A 390 -15.27 22.30 -13.91
C TYR A 390 -15.21 21.95 -15.40
N SER A 391 -16.39 21.86 -16.01
CA SER A 391 -16.56 21.75 -17.46
C SER A 391 -17.57 22.79 -17.94
N ALA A 392 -17.28 23.43 -19.07
CA ALA A 392 -18.23 24.30 -19.75
C ALA A 392 -19.37 23.50 -20.42
N ASP A 393 -19.21 22.18 -20.60
CA ASP A 393 -20.21 21.31 -21.19
C ASP A 393 -21.46 21.21 -20.31
N VAL A 394 -22.61 21.06 -20.96
CA VAL A 394 -23.93 20.80 -20.35
C VAL A 394 -24.56 19.57 -20.99
N GLU A 395 -25.59 19.01 -20.36
CA GLU A 395 -26.42 17.92 -20.91
C GLU A 395 -27.34 18.50 -22.01
N SER A 396 -26.77 18.92 -23.14
CA SER A 396 -27.45 19.71 -24.19
C SER A 396 -28.61 18.99 -24.87
N ASP A 397 -28.60 17.67 -24.84
CA ASP A 397 -29.69 16.79 -25.32
C ASP A 397 -30.88 16.75 -24.36
N ASP A 398 -30.67 17.02 -23.07
CA ASP A 398 -31.73 17.14 -22.07
C ASP A 398 -31.31 17.99 -20.86
N LEU A 399 -31.63 19.28 -20.89
CA LEU A 399 -31.28 20.23 -19.85
C LEU A 399 -32.00 19.99 -18.51
N LEU A 400 -33.03 19.15 -18.49
CA LEU A 400 -33.80 18.80 -17.30
C LEU A 400 -33.38 17.47 -16.67
N GLY A 401 -32.63 16.64 -17.39
CA GLY A 401 -32.15 15.35 -16.90
C GLY A 401 -33.25 14.28 -16.78
N LEU A 402 -34.30 14.37 -17.60
CA LEU A 402 -35.44 13.45 -17.62
C LEU A 402 -35.18 12.15 -18.40
N ASP A 403 -34.37 12.20 -19.45
CA ASP A 403 -34.00 11.04 -20.26
C ASP A 403 -32.88 10.25 -19.58
N PRO A 404 -33.10 8.97 -19.21
CA PRO A 404 -32.06 8.14 -18.61
C PRO A 404 -30.88 7.88 -19.57
N LYS A 405 -31.07 7.99 -20.89
CA LYS A 405 -30.05 7.75 -21.92
C LYS A 405 -29.25 9.01 -22.30
N ARG A 406 -29.55 10.15 -21.70
CA ARG A 406 -28.88 11.42 -21.99
C ARG A 406 -27.37 11.35 -21.81
N ARG A 407 -26.66 12.23 -22.50
CA ARG A 407 -25.24 12.48 -22.21
C ARG A 407 -25.13 13.12 -20.82
N ARG A 408 -24.41 12.45 -19.92
CA ARG A 408 -24.22 12.91 -18.53
C ARG A 408 -22.95 13.74 -18.38
N VAL A 409 -23.07 14.89 -17.74
CA VAL A 409 -21.95 15.71 -17.26
C VAL A 409 -21.89 15.56 -15.74
N HIS A 410 -20.70 15.35 -15.16
CA HIS A 410 -20.61 15.13 -13.71
C HIS A 410 -20.62 16.45 -12.91
N SER A 411 -19.92 17.48 -13.40
CA SER A 411 -19.82 18.76 -12.70
C SER A 411 -21.10 19.58 -12.82
N SER A 412 -21.54 20.12 -11.69
CA SER A 412 -22.64 21.08 -11.58
C SER A 412 -22.16 22.50 -11.31
N LEU A 413 -20.85 22.76 -11.46
CA LEU A 413 -20.28 24.07 -11.20
C LEU A 413 -20.60 25.04 -12.34
N TYR A 414 -20.74 26.31 -11.97
CA TYR A 414 -20.78 27.44 -12.90
C TYR A 414 -19.51 28.28 -12.75
N ALA A 415 -19.18 29.02 -13.80
CA ALA A 415 -17.89 29.66 -13.98
C ALA A 415 -17.53 30.61 -12.81
N ASP A 416 -18.51 31.34 -12.29
CA ASP A 416 -18.33 32.35 -11.24
C ASP A 416 -18.39 31.78 -9.81
N LEU A 417 -18.51 30.45 -9.64
CA LEU A 417 -18.70 29.86 -8.32
C LEU A 417 -17.50 30.12 -7.41
N ARG A 418 -17.79 30.71 -6.24
CA ARG A 418 -16.88 30.80 -5.10
C ARG A 418 -17.33 29.86 -4.00
N THR A 419 -16.38 29.38 -3.21
CA THR A 419 -16.70 28.54 -2.05
C THR A 419 -17.71 29.23 -1.15
N ASN A 420 -18.59 28.44 -0.55
CA ASN A 420 -19.54 28.89 0.47
C ASN A 420 -19.03 28.72 1.89
N LEU A 421 -17.84 28.13 2.01
CA LEU A 421 -17.09 27.95 3.23
C LEU A 421 -15.70 28.57 3.05
N PRO A 422 -15.10 29.09 4.12
CA PRO A 422 -13.73 29.58 4.08
C PRO A 422 -12.78 28.39 3.87
N ARG A 423 -11.65 28.63 3.21
CA ARG A 423 -10.70 27.58 2.86
C ARG A 423 -10.19 26.80 4.07
N GLU A 424 -10.06 27.45 5.23
CA GLU A 424 -9.57 26.86 6.47
C GLU A 424 -10.43 25.66 6.94
N VAL A 425 -11.75 25.72 6.77
CA VAL A 425 -12.65 24.59 7.14
C VAL A 425 -12.75 23.52 6.04
N MET A 426 -12.18 23.80 4.86
CA MET A 426 -12.19 22.91 3.69
C MET A 426 -10.91 22.07 3.58
N GLY A 427 -9.96 22.18 4.51
CA GLY A 427 -8.79 21.30 4.57
C GLY A 427 -9.13 19.88 5.04
N PHE A 428 -8.14 18.99 4.94
CA PHE A 428 -8.13 17.71 5.66
C PHE A 428 -7.34 17.86 6.96
N SER A 429 -7.53 16.93 7.91
CA SER A 429 -6.98 17.02 9.27
C SER A 429 -5.45 17.10 9.35
N ASP A 430 -4.75 16.73 8.28
CA ASP A 430 -3.29 16.73 8.13
C ASP A 430 -2.80 17.40 6.83
N PHE A 431 -3.71 17.97 6.03
CA PHE A 431 -3.37 18.69 4.81
C PHE A 431 -4.28 19.92 4.67
N PRO A 432 -3.80 21.11 5.09
CA PRO A 432 -4.62 22.31 5.11
C PRO A 432 -4.82 22.89 3.71
N ASN A 433 -5.99 23.47 3.43
CA ASN A 433 -6.22 24.19 2.19
C ASN A 433 -5.71 25.64 2.31
N THR A 434 -4.39 25.82 2.15
CA THR A 434 -3.73 27.13 2.15
C THR A 434 -2.95 27.34 0.85
N PRO A 435 -2.73 28.59 0.39
CA PRO A 435 -1.93 28.83 -0.82
C PRO A 435 -0.55 28.16 -0.77
N ALA A 436 0.06 28.11 0.42
CA ALA A 436 1.35 27.50 0.67
C ALA A 436 1.34 25.96 0.59
N ALA A 437 0.20 25.30 0.79
CA ALA A 437 0.05 23.86 0.65
C ALA A 437 -0.11 23.42 -0.82
N LEU A 438 -0.52 24.33 -1.71
CA LEU A 438 -0.77 24.05 -3.12
C LEU A 438 0.51 23.98 -3.98
N ASN A 439 1.71 24.09 -3.38
CA ASN A 439 3.01 23.93 -4.06
C ASN A 439 3.13 24.75 -5.36
N GLY A 440 2.74 26.03 -5.32
CA GLY A 440 2.81 26.94 -6.47
C GLY A 440 1.61 26.88 -7.42
N ARG A 441 0.59 26.06 -7.13
CA ARG A 441 -0.66 25.97 -7.93
C ARG A 441 -1.76 26.93 -7.49
N SER A 442 -1.56 27.68 -6.41
CA SER A 442 -2.57 28.62 -5.94
C SER A 442 -2.78 29.72 -6.97
N VAL A 443 -4.04 29.89 -7.38
CA VAL A 443 -4.49 30.90 -8.34
C VAL A 443 -5.41 31.92 -7.69
N ASP A 444 -5.86 31.65 -6.46
CA ASP A 444 -6.75 32.49 -5.70
C ASP A 444 -6.46 32.42 -4.19
N ALA A 445 -5.78 33.43 -3.69
CA ALA A 445 -5.41 33.53 -2.28
C ALA A 445 -6.56 33.96 -1.35
N ARG A 446 -7.76 34.26 -1.89
CA ARG A 446 -8.90 34.66 -1.06
C ARG A 446 -9.29 33.56 -0.08
N ARG A 447 -9.88 33.96 1.04
CA ARG A 447 -10.45 33.04 2.03
C ARG A 447 -11.63 32.24 1.50
N PHE A 448 -12.47 32.88 0.68
CA PHE A 448 -13.54 32.23 -0.08
C PHE A 448 -13.16 32.23 -1.57
N PRO A 449 -12.27 31.31 -1.99
CA PRO A 449 -11.74 31.33 -3.34
C PRO A 449 -12.76 30.86 -4.37
N ALA A 450 -12.46 31.09 -5.65
CA ALA A 450 -13.16 30.51 -6.78
C ALA A 450 -12.90 28.99 -6.87
N HIS A 451 -13.81 28.27 -7.52
CA HIS A 451 -13.70 26.82 -7.70
C HIS A 451 -12.37 26.29 -8.27
N PRO A 452 -11.62 27.01 -9.13
CA PRO A 452 -10.31 26.52 -9.61
C PRO A 452 -9.28 26.32 -8.49
N GLU A 453 -9.36 27.11 -7.40
CA GLU A 453 -8.47 26.93 -6.24
C GLU A 453 -8.76 25.62 -5.50
N VAL A 454 -10.04 25.23 -5.41
CA VAL A 454 -10.41 23.96 -4.78
C VAL A 454 -10.00 22.77 -5.65
N GLN A 455 -10.11 22.91 -6.98
CA GLN A 455 -9.56 21.93 -7.91
C GLN A 455 -8.03 21.80 -7.73
N ALA A 456 -7.31 22.92 -7.67
CA ALA A 456 -5.86 22.93 -7.44
C ALA A 456 -5.48 22.32 -6.08
N PHE A 457 -6.29 22.52 -5.03
CA PHE A 457 -6.13 21.88 -3.73
C PHE A 457 -6.27 20.35 -3.81
N LEU A 458 -7.30 19.83 -4.48
CA LEU A 458 -7.52 18.39 -4.62
C LEU A 458 -6.47 17.73 -5.50
N GLU A 459 -5.99 18.42 -6.52
CA GLU A 459 -4.82 17.99 -7.28
C GLU A 459 -3.59 17.93 -6.39
N ALA A 460 -3.24 19.02 -5.69
CA ALA A 460 -2.10 19.04 -4.79
C ALA A 460 -2.17 17.95 -3.72
N PHE A 461 -3.35 17.66 -3.18
CA PHE A 461 -3.58 16.54 -2.27
C PHE A 461 -3.26 15.19 -2.94
N ALA A 462 -3.72 14.96 -4.17
CA ALA A 462 -3.44 13.73 -4.89
C ALA A 462 -1.94 13.54 -5.21
N ASP A 463 -1.20 14.61 -5.52
CA ASP A 463 0.26 14.58 -5.68
C ASP A 463 0.95 14.28 -4.34
N GLU A 464 0.54 14.98 -3.29
CA GLU A 464 1.22 14.96 -2.00
C GLU A 464 1.22 13.57 -1.35
N PHE A 465 0.13 12.82 -1.53
CA PHE A 465 -0.02 11.46 -1.02
C PHE A 465 0.22 10.38 -2.10
N ASP A 466 0.80 10.75 -3.24
CA ASP A 466 1.10 9.85 -4.37
C ASP A 466 -0.10 8.96 -4.78
N LEU A 467 -1.29 9.56 -4.83
CA LEU A 467 -2.53 8.83 -5.11
C LEU A 467 -2.70 8.56 -6.59
N ARG A 468 -2.15 9.40 -7.48
CA ARG A 468 -2.41 9.33 -8.93
C ARG A 468 -2.05 7.98 -9.56
N ARG A 469 -0.97 7.33 -9.10
CA ARG A 469 -0.56 6.02 -9.60
C ARG A 469 -1.60 4.92 -9.33
N HIS A 470 -2.50 5.15 -8.38
CA HIS A 470 -3.59 4.23 -8.04
C HIS A 470 -4.90 4.54 -8.78
N ILE A 471 -4.95 5.62 -9.58
CA ILE A 471 -6.16 6.08 -10.26
C ILE A 471 -6.15 5.64 -11.72
N ARG A 472 -7.21 4.94 -12.12
CA ARG A 472 -7.51 4.60 -13.51
C ARG A 472 -8.54 5.60 -14.04
N PHE A 473 -8.07 6.60 -14.77
CA PHE A 473 -8.91 7.62 -15.42
C PHE A 473 -9.69 7.07 -16.60
N ARG A 474 -10.75 7.80 -16.99
CA ARG A 474 -11.69 7.41 -18.05
C ARG A 474 -12.33 6.04 -17.83
N MET A 475 -12.36 5.52 -16.60
CA MET A 475 -12.99 4.24 -16.26
C MET A 475 -14.31 4.49 -15.54
N ARG A 476 -15.43 4.32 -16.26
CA ARG A 476 -16.77 4.39 -15.67
C ARG A 476 -17.19 3.01 -15.19
N VAL A 477 -17.52 2.88 -13.91
CA VAL A 477 -18.13 1.64 -13.40
C VAL A 477 -19.58 1.56 -13.86
N ALA A 478 -19.89 0.52 -14.64
CA ALA A 478 -21.22 0.27 -15.19
C ALA A 478 -22.02 -0.70 -14.33
N ARG A 479 -21.35 -1.65 -13.67
CA ARG A 479 -21.99 -2.70 -12.86
C ARG A 479 -21.06 -3.24 -11.79
N ILE A 480 -21.62 -3.59 -10.62
CA ILE A 480 -20.91 -4.40 -9.62
C ILE A 480 -21.71 -5.65 -9.26
N ASP A 481 -21.04 -6.77 -9.00
CA ASP A 481 -21.67 -8.04 -8.65
C ASP A 481 -20.88 -8.74 -7.53
N PRO A 482 -21.54 -9.32 -6.51
CA PRO A 482 -20.86 -10.19 -5.57
C PRO A 482 -20.38 -11.47 -6.26
N LEU A 483 -19.18 -11.94 -5.90
CA LEU A 483 -18.62 -13.21 -6.36
C LEU A 483 -18.88 -14.38 -5.39
N GLY A 484 -19.35 -14.08 -4.18
CA GLY A 484 -19.80 -15.08 -3.21
C GLY A 484 -21.22 -15.58 -3.50
N PRO A 485 -21.66 -16.67 -2.81
CA PRO A 485 -23.02 -17.18 -2.96
C PRO A 485 -24.07 -16.12 -2.61
N PRO A 486 -25.17 -16.01 -3.40
CA PRO A 486 -26.25 -15.07 -3.12
C PRO A 486 -26.81 -15.26 -1.70
N GLY A 487 -26.97 -14.17 -0.95
CA GLY A 487 -27.58 -14.18 0.39
C GLY A 487 -26.63 -14.43 1.58
N ALA A 488 -25.34 -14.72 1.34
CA ALA A 488 -24.34 -14.79 2.41
C ALA A 488 -24.03 -13.40 2.99
N TRP A 489 -23.94 -13.31 4.33
CA TRP A 489 -23.52 -12.08 5.00
C TRP A 489 -22.06 -11.74 4.69
N GLY A 490 -21.75 -10.46 4.52
CA GLY A 490 -20.42 -10.01 4.09
C GLY A 490 -20.15 -10.15 2.58
N ALA A 491 -21.22 -10.23 1.76
CA ALA A 491 -21.16 -10.43 0.31
C ALA A 491 -19.93 -9.75 -0.33
N GLY A 492 -18.99 -10.56 -0.79
CA GLY A 492 -17.65 -10.17 -1.23
C GLY A 492 -16.84 -11.46 -1.45
N PRO A 493 -15.78 -11.48 -2.26
CA PRO A 493 -15.24 -10.41 -3.11
C PRO A 493 -16.23 -9.95 -4.21
N TRP A 494 -15.91 -8.85 -4.88
CA TRP A 494 -16.75 -8.14 -5.85
C TRP A 494 -16.14 -8.16 -7.24
N ALA A 495 -16.98 -8.36 -8.25
CA ALA A 495 -16.65 -8.12 -9.64
C ALA A 495 -17.20 -6.76 -10.09
N LEU A 496 -16.34 -5.92 -10.66
CA LEU A 496 -16.71 -4.62 -11.24
C LEU A 496 -16.59 -4.71 -12.75
N THR A 497 -17.64 -4.35 -13.47
CA THR A 497 -17.60 -4.12 -14.91
C THR A 497 -17.39 -2.63 -15.14
N ALA A 498 -16.25 -2.27 -15.72
CA ALA A 498 -15.88 -0.89 -15.98
C ALA A 498 -15.67 -0.64 -17.48
N GLU A 499 -16.18 0.47 -17.97
CA GLU A 499 -16.15 0.88 -19.38
C GLU A 499 -15.18 2.03 -19.56
N LEU A 500 -14.34 1.93 -20.60
CA LEU A 500 -13.45 3.02 -20.98
C LEU A 500 -14.23 4.13 -21.71
N VAL A 501 -14.32 5.30 -21.09
CA VAL A 501 -15.01 6.48 -21.63
C VAL A 501 -14.23 7.02 -22.84
N GLY A 502 -14.94 7.25 -23.95
CA GLY A 502 -14.38 7.85 -25.17
C GLY A 502 -13.93 6.87 -26.27
N ARG A 503 -14.12 5.55 -26.11
CA ARG A 503 -13.98 4.56 -27.20
C ARG A 503 -15.34 4.01 -27.65
N SER A 504 -15.43 3.50 -28.88
CA SER A 504 -16.61 2.82 -29.42
C SER A 504 -17.02 1.63 -28.56
N GLN A 505 -18.32 1.32 -28.49
CA GLN A 505 -18.90 0.25 -27.67
C GLN A 505 -18.08 -1.06 -27.75
N GLY A 506 -17.70 -1.61 -26.60
CA GLY A 506 -17.09 -2.94 -26.49
C GLY A 506 -15.82 -3.05 -25.61
N SER A 507 -15.17 -1.96 -25.23
CA SER A 507 -14.03 -2.01 -24.29
C SER A 507 -14.49 -1.95 -22.83
N SER A 508 -15.19 -2.99 -22.38
CA SER A 508 -15.50 -3.21 -20.96
C SER A 508 -14.49 -4.18 -20.36
N GLU A 509 -13.96 -3.88 -19.19
CA GLU A 509 -13.08 -4.76 -18.42
C GLU A 509 -13.79 -5.21 -17.15
N ARG A 510 -13.55 -6.47 -16.77
CA ARG A 510 -14.05 -7.03 -15.52
C ARG A 510 -12.92 -7.12 -14.51
N LEU A 511 -13.07 -6.43 -13.39
CA LEU A 511 -12.08 -6.31 -12.32
C LEU A 511 -12.59 -6.99 -11.06
N GLN A 512 -11.68 -7.47 -10.20
CA GLN A 512 -12.04 -8.14 -8.94
C GLN A 512 -11.37 -7.47 -7.74
N TYR A 513 -12.14 -7.30 -6.67
CA TYR A 513 -11.70 -6.63 -5.44
C TYR A 513 -12.34 -7.28 -4.21
N ASP A 514 -11.65 -7.29 -3.08
CA ASP A 514 -12.17 -7.82 -1.82
C ASP A 514 -13.25 -6.91 -1.23
N ALA A 515 -13.10 -5.60 -1.41
CA ALA A 515 -14.05 -4.59 -0.95
C ALA A 515 -14.22 -3.43 -1.95
N VAL A 516 -15.34 -2.73 -1.83
CA VAL A 516 -15.72 -1.60 -2.68
C VAL A 516 -16.15 -0.41 -1.82
N VAL A 517 -15.55 0.75 -2.09
CA VAL A 517 -15.94 2.04 -1.51
C VAL A 517 -16.57 2.91 -2.59
N VAL A 518 -17.85 3.21 -2.42
CA VAL A 518 -18.62 4.07 -3.32
C VAL A 518 -18.46 5.53 -2.90
N ALA A 519 -17.77 6.33 -3.73
CA ALA A 519 -17.43 7.73 -3.48
C ALA A 519 -17.81 8.66 -4.66
N VAL A 520 -18.93 8.35 -5.32
CA VAL A 520 -19.37 9.01 -6.58
C VAL A 520 -20.04 10.37 -6.40
N GLY A 521 -20.23 10.82 -5.15
CA GLY A 521 -20.93 12.09 -4.85
C GLY A 521 -22.45 12.03 -5.08
N ASN A 522 -23.12 13.16 -4.81
CA ASN A 522 -24.59 13.26 -4.80
C ASN A 522 -25.14 14.57 -5.38
N TYR A 523 -24.36 15.25 -6.22
CA TYR A 523 -24.71 16.54 -6.81
C TYR A 523 -24.58 16.54 -8.33
N ALA A 524 -25.00 15.45 -8.97
CA ALA A 524 -25.00 15.31 -10.43
C ALA A 524 -26.40 15.01 -10.98
N GLU A 525 -27.17 14.09 -10.37
CA GLU A 525 -28.51 13.76 -10.86
C GLU A 525 -29.55 14.83 -10.48
N PRO A 526 -30.18 15.54 -11.43
CA PRO A 526 -31.15 16.59 -11.15
C PRO A 526 -32.37 16.10 -10.35
N ASN A 527 -32.86 16.93 -9.42
CA ASN A 527 -34.17 16.71 -8.78
C ASN A 527 -35.15 17.78 -9.22
N LEU A 528 -36.22 17.40 -9.92
CA LEU A 528 -37.23 18.34 -10.41
C LEU A 528 -38.45 18.41 -9.47
N PRO A 529 -39.14 19.57 -9.42
CA PRO A 529 -40.35 19.70 -8.61
C PRO A 529 -41.48 18.81 -9.15
N LYS A 530 -42.14 18.09 -8.23
CA LYS A 530 -43.33 17.29 -8.55
C LYS A 530 -44.57 18.20 -8.56
N GLY A 531 -45.52 17.94 -9.46
CA GLY A 531 -46.84 18.59 -9.45
C GLY A 531 -46.93 19.97 -10.11
N VAL A 532 -45.90 20.44 -10.81
CA VAL A 532 -45.97 21.69 -11.59
C VAL A 532 -46.72 21.44 -12.91
N ALA A 533 -47.92 22.01 -13.04
CA ALA A 533 -48.73 21.85 -14.25
C ALA A 533 -48.08 22.54 -15.46
N GLY A 534 -48.20 21.95 -16.65
CA GLY A 534 -47.71 22.54 -17.90
C GLY A 534 -46.18 22.52 -18.10
N MET A 535 -45.41 21.93 -17.18
CA MET A 535 -43.93 21.83 -17.28
C MET A 535 -43.47 21.17 -18.59
N ARG A 536 -44.17 20.14 -19.08
CA ARG A 536 -43.84 19.44 -20.34
C ARG A 536 -44.34 20.15 -21.60
N THR A 537 -45.31 21.04 -21.49
CA THR A 537 -45.99 21.67 -22.63
C THR A 537 -45.64 23.15 -22.78
N CYS A 538 -44.99 23.74 -21.77
CA CYS A 538 -44.59 25.14 -21.78
C CYS A 538 -43.49 25.36 -22.81
N PRO A 539 -43.62 26.35 -23.71
CA PRO A 539 -42.60 26.63 -24.74
C PRO A 539 -41.38 27.40 -24.19
N VAL A 540 -41.38 27.80 -22.91
CA VAL A 540 -40.29 28.53 -22.27
C VAL A 540 -39.08 27.60 -22.10
N LEU A 541 -37.87 28.13 -22.30
CA LEU A 541 -36.63 27.40 -22.06
C LEU A 541 -36.58 26.94 -20.59
N GLN A 542 -36.33 25.66 -20.37
CA GLN A 542 -36.29 25.07 -19.04
C GLN A 542 -34.97 24.32 -18.84
N LEU A 543 -34.32 24.55 -17.70
CA LEU A 543 -33.09 23.84 -17.31
C LEU A 543 -33.01 23.62 -15.80
N HIS A 544 -32.33 22.56 -15.39
CA HIS A 544 -31.90 22.40 -14.01
C HIS A 544 -30.61 23.18 -13.74
N CYS A 545 -30.36 23.61 -12.49
CA CYS A 545 -29.15 24.34 -12.11
C CYS A 545 -27.86 23.52 -12.34
N HIS A 546 -27.97 22.20 -12.45
CA HIS A 546 -26.90 21.32 -12.93
C HIS A 546 -26.29 21.78 -14.26
N ASN A 547 -27.13 22.29 -15.17
CA ASN A 547 -26.77 22.75 -16.51
C ASN A 547 -26.56 24.28 -16.58
N PHE A 548 -26.60 24.99 -15.45
CA PHE A 548 -26.26 26.42 -15.42
C PHE A 548 -24.74 26.60 -15.42
N ARG A 549 -24.21 27.50 -16.26
CA ARG A 549 -22.76 27.77 -16.37
C ARG A 549 -22.38 29.23 -16.20
N SER A 550 -23.19 30.16 -16.68
CA SER A 550 -22.89 31.59 -16.60
C SER A 550 -24.18 32.41 -16.69
N PRO A 551 -24.28 33.54 -15.97
CA PRO A 551 -25.39 34.47 -16.12
C PRO A 551 -25.41 35.19 -17.48
N ALA A 552 -24.28 35.20 -18.21
CA ALA A 552 -24.16 35.90 -19.49
C ALA A 552 -25.14 35.39 -20.57
N ALA A 553 -25.50 34.10 -20.52
CA ALA A 553 -26.47 33.49 -21.44
C ALA A 553 -27.90 34.02 -21.27
N PHE A 554 -28.17 34.70 -20.15
CA PHE A 554 -29.48 35.22 -19.77
C PHE A 554 -29.52 36.76 -19.79
N ARG A 555 -28.59 37.40 -20.50
CA ARG A 555 -28.54 38.85 -20.63
C ARG A 555 -29.86 39.38 -21.18
N GLU A 556 -30.39 40.43 -20.53
CA GLU A 556 -31.65 41.11 -20.92
C GLU A 556 -32.92 40.23 -20.91
N GLN A 557 -32.85 39.02 -20.36
CA GLN A 557 -33.99 38.09 -20.26
C GLN A 557 -34.75 38.24 -18.95
N THR A 558 -36.00 37.78 -18.93
CA THR A 558 -36.78 37.54 -17.71
C THR A 558 -36.69 36.08 -17.31
N VAL A 559 -36.02 35.80 -16.20
CA VAL A 559 -35.71 34.42 -15.77
C VAL A 559 -36.43 34.06 -14.48
N LEU A 560 -37.11 32.91 -14.46
CA LEU A 560 -37.66 32.33 -13.23
C LEU A 560 -36.65 31.37 -12.60
N VAL A 561 -36.23 31.63 -11.36
CA VAL A 561 -35.43 30.72 -10.53
C VAL A 561 -36.35 30.04 -9.53
N VAL A 562 -36.35 28.70 -9.48
CA VAL A 562 -37.20 27.91 -8.57
C VAL A 562 -36.35 27.25 -7.49
N GLY A 563 -36.58 27.59 -6.23
CA GLY A 563 -35.86 27.10 -5.06
C GLY A 563 -35.02 28.19 -4.40
N ALA A 564 -34.99 28.22 -3.06
CA ALA A 564 -34.29 29.24 -2.27
C ALA A 564 -33.29 28.62 -1.27
N SER A 565 -32.69 27.48 -1.59
CA SER A 565 -31.45 27.08 -0.93
C SER A 565 -30.25 27.74 -1.60
N PHE A 566 -29.05 27.29 -1.27
CA PHE A 566 -27.79 27.92 -1.68
C PHE A 566 -27.71 28.23 -3.19
N SER A 567 -27.88 27.22 -4.06
CA SER A 567 -27.85 27.44 -5.52
C SER A 567 -28.92 28.40 -6.01
N GLY A 568 -30.12 28.37 -5.42
CA GLY A 568 -31.23 29.24 -5.81
C GLY A 568 -30.96 30.71 -5.50
N VAL A 569 -30.51 30.99 -4.28
CA VAL A 569 -30.13 32.35 -3.84
C VAL A 569 -28.95 32.87 -4.65
N GLU A 570 -27.92 32.04 -4.84
CA GLU A 570 -26.70 32.46 -5.55
C GLU A 570 -26.93 32.68 -7.04
N ILE A 571 -27.62 31.77 -7.73
CA ILE A 571 -27.93 31.93 -9.15
C ILE A 571 -28.87 33.12 -9.38
N ALA A 572 -29.89 33.32 -8.52
CA ALA A 572 -30.74 34.50 -8.61
C ALA A 572 -29.93 35.81 -8.45
N GLN A 573 -28.96 35.81 -7.54
CA GLN A 573 -28.08 36.96 -7.33
C GLN A 573 -27.13 37.20 -8.52
N LEU A 574 -26.53 36.15 -9.10
CA LEU A 574 -25.69 36.26 -10.29
C LEU A 574 -26.50 36.79 -11.49
N LEU A 575 -27.71 36.28 -11.67
CA LEU A 575 -28.61 36.74 -12.74
C LEU A 575 -29.04 38.19 -12.57
N SER A 576 -29.16 38.71 -11.34
CA SER A 576 -29.53 40.12 -11.13
C SER A 576 -28.52 41.12 -11.74
N GLY A 577 -27.28 40.69 -11.97
CA GLY A 577 -26.27 41.50 -12.65
C GLY A 577 -26.29 41.40 -14.18
N ALA A 578 -27.12 40.54 -14.78
CA ALA A 578 -27.13 40.31 -16.23
C ALA A 578 -28.54 40.29 -16.86
N ALA A 579 -29.51 39.65 -16.20
CA ALA A 579 -30.89 39.52 -16.65
C ALA A 579 -31.63 40.87 -16.57
N ALA A 580 -32.68 41.05 -17.38
CA ALA A 580 -33.57 42.20 -17.26
C ALA A 580 -34.40 42.13 -15.97
N ALA A 581 -34.93 40.95 -15.65
CA ALA A 581 -35.66 40.68 -14.42
C ALA A 581 -35.47 39.24 -13.95
N VAL A 582 -35.43 39.03 -12.64
CA VAL A 582 -35.34 37.70 -12.02
C VAL A 582 -36.59 37.48 -11.17
N VAL A 583 -37.38 36.48 -11.51
CA VAL A 583 -38.48 36.01 -10.65
C VAL A 583 -37.92 34.87 -9.80
N HIS A 584 -37.90 35.00 -8.49
CA HIS A 584 -37.36 33.97 -7.60
C HIS A 584 -38.50 33.35 -6.80
N SER A 585 -38.79 32.07 -7.03
CA SER A 585 -39.89 31.34 -6.41
C SER A 585 -39.39 30.36 -5.38
N ALA A 586 -40.05 30.28 -4.22
CA ALA A 586 -39.76 29.29 -3.20
C ALA A 586 -41.03 28.80 -2.50
N ARG A 587 -40.98 27.56 -2.00
CA ARG A 587 -42.02 27.00 -1.12
C ARG A 587 -42.06 27.65 0.26
N THR A 588 -40.89 28.11 0.71
CA THR A 588 -40.64 28.71 2.03
C THR A 588 -39.53 29.73 1.86
N TRP A 589 -39.71 30.90 2.44
CA TRP A 589 -38.70 31.95 2.54
C TRP A 589 -38.15 31.99 3.96
N GLY A 590 -36.84 32.17 4.12
CA GLY A 590 -36.25 32.45 5.42
C GLY A 590 -36.63 33.84 5.93
N PRO A 591 -36.44 34.12 7.24
CA PRO A 591 -36.77 35.43 7.83
C PRO A 591 -36.09 36.60 7.11
N HIS A 592 -34.83 36.41 6.69
CA HIS A 592 -34.02 37.40 5.97
C HIS A 592 -34.25 37.39 4.46
N ASP A 593 -34.99 36.41 3.92
CA ASP A 593 -35.38 36.39 2.50
C ASP A 593 -36.55 37.33 2.20
N LEU A 594 -37.10 38.03 3.18
CA LEU A 594 -38.19 39.00 2.96
C LEU A 594 -37.70 40.45 2.97
N GLU A 595 -36.47 40.68 3.43
CA GLU A 595 -35.81 41.99 3.36
C GLU A 595 -35.12 42.10 2.00
N ALA A 596 -35.84 42.63 1.00
CA ALA A 596 -35.21 43.04 -0.25
C ALA A 596 -34.39 44.32 -0.02
N PRO A 597 -33.11 44.40 -0.42
CA PRO A 597 -32.48 45.70 -0.61
C PRO A 597 -33.26 46.45 -1.72
N PRO A 598 -33.49 47.76 -1.59
CA PRO A 598 -34.38 48.54 -2.47
C PRO A 598 -33.93 48.70 -3.94
N ALA A 599 -32.89 47.98 -4.40
CA ALA A 599 -32.22 48.24 -5.68
C ALA A 599 -31.86 46.99 -6.50
N THR A 600 -32.64 45.90 -6.43
CA THR A 600 -32.43 44.75 -7.35
C THR A 600 -33.66 44.37 -8.14
N ASN A 601 -33.46 44.01 -9.41
CA ASN A 601 -34.46 43.48 -10.33
C ASN A 601 -34.90 42.04 -9.98
N ILE A 602 -34.83 41.63 -8.72
CA ILE A 602 -35.26 40.33 -8.21
C ILE A 602 -36.64 40.48 -7.56
N MET A 603 -37.63 39.76 -8.06
CA MET A 603 -38.97 39.66 -7.51
C MET A 603 -39.15 38.30 -6.83
N ARG A 604 -39.23 38.29 -5.49
CA ARG A 604 -39.51 37.08 -4.72
C ARG A 604 -41.01 36.78 -4.73
N VAL A 605 -41.37 35.53 -5.05
CA VAL A 605 -42.77 35.10 -5.22
C VAL A 605 -43.06 33.78 -4.49
N PRO A 606 -44.34 33.44 -4.25
CA PRO A 606 -44.72 32.16 -3.68
C PRO A 606 -44.33 30.96 -4.55
N MET A 607 -44.65 29.76 -4.06
CA MET A 607 -44.36 28.49 -4.73
C MET A 607 -44.94 28.45 -6.15
N LEU A 608 -44.13 28.01 -7.12
CA LEU A 608 -44.58 27.72 -8.49
C LEU A 608 -45.63 26.61 -8.50
N GLU A 609 -46.77 26.86 -9.14
CA GLU A 609 -47.84 25.87 -9.33
C GLU A 609 -47.98 25.42 -10.78
N ALA A 610 -47.83 26.34 -11.73
CA ALA A 610 -48.02 26.02 -13.14
C ALA A 610 -47.18 26.90 -14.07
N LEU A 611 -46.74 26.31 -15.18
CA LEU A 611 -46.24 27.01 -16.35
C LEU A 611 -47.34 27.02 -17.43
N LEU A 612 -47.68 28.22 -17.89
CA LEU A 612 -48.80 28.45 -18.80
C LEU A 612 -48.32 28.52 -20.25
N ALA A 613 -49.17 28.09 -21.19
CA ALA A 613 -48.86 28.08 -22.64
C ALA A 613 -48.53 29.48 -23.22
N ASN A 614 -48.94 30.55 -22.55
CA ASN A 614 -48.63 31.93 -22.93
C ASN A 614 -47.25 32.43 -22.44
N GLY A 615 -46.41 31.53 -21.90
CA GLY A 615 -45.06 31.84 -21.43
C GLY A 615 -45.00 32.48 -20.05
N ARG A 616 -46.05 32.39 -19.23
CA ARG A 616 -46.10 32.92 -17.86
C ARG A 616 -46.11 31.79 -16.84
N ALA A 617 -45.67 32.07 -15.62
CA ALA A 617 -45.83 31.19 -14.47
C ALA A 617 -47.00 31.65 -13.58
N ARG A 618 -47.70 30.70 -12.99
CA ARG A 618 -48.66 30.91 -11.90
C ARG A 618 -48.10 30.38 -10.59
N PHE A 619 -48.20 31.19 -9.55
CA PHE A 619 -47.73 30.87 -8.20
C PHE A 619 -48.89 30.67 -7.23
N ALA A 620 -48.58 30.09 -6.08
CA ALA A 620 -49.51 29.91 -4.98
C ALA A 620 -50.21 31.24 -4.63
N GLY A 621 -51.52 31.17 -4.41
CA GLY A 621 -52.38 32.35 -4.26
C GLY A 621 -52.81 33.00 -5.57
N GLY A 622 -52.47 32.41 -6.73
CA GLY A 622 -52.98 32.81 -8.05
C GLY A 622 -52.22 33.94 -8.76
N SER A 623 -51.16 34.47 -8.15
CA SER A 623 -50.33 35.51 -8.78
C SER A 623 -49.63 34.99 -10.04
N LEU A 624 -49.41 35.88 -11.02
CA LEU A 624 -48.82 35.55 -12.31
C LEU A 624 -47.52 36.33 -12.54
N SER A 625 -46.51 35.66 -13.08
CA SER A 625 -45.27 36.32 -13.51
C SER A 625 -45.50 37.22 -14.74
N PRO A 626 -44.54 38.09 -15.09
CA PRO A 626 -44.34 38.53 -16.47
C PRO A 626 -44.12 37.34 -17.44
N ARG A 627 -44.03 37.61 -18.74
CA ARG A 627 -43.57 36.58 -19.69
C ARG A 627 -42.12 36.21 -19.34
N LEU A 628 -41.84 34.92 -19.38
CA LEU A 628 -40.54 34.34 -19.03
C LEU A 628 -39.83 33.92 -20.32
N ASP A 629 -38.53 34.16 -20.36
CA ASP A 629 -37.65 33.64 -21.41
C ASP A 629 -37.06 32.29 -20.97
N ALA A 630 -36.80 32.11 -19.67
CA ALA A 630 -36.25 30.87 -19.12
C ALA A 630 -36.74 30.54 -17.69
N VAL A 631 -36.69 29.25 -17.34
CA VAL A 631 -36.90 28.72 -15.99
C VAL A 631 -35.68 27.89 -15.59
N ILE A 632 -35.07 28.21 -14.44
CA ILE A 632 -33.96 27.50 -13.84
C ILE A 632 -34.44 26.82 -12.55
N TYR A 633 -34.43 25.49 -12.54
CA TYR A 633 -34.75 24.68 -11.37
C TYR A 633 -33.53 24.53 -10.47
N CYS A 634 -33.55 25.20 -9.32
CA CYS A 634 -32.57 25.08 -8.24
C CYS A 634 -33.10 24.17 -7.13
N THR A 635 -33.63 23.01 -7.51
CA THR A 635 -34.45 22.11 -6.67
C THR A 635 -33.68 20.91 -6.10
N GLY A 636 -32.36 20.93 -6.23
CA GLY A 636 -31.45 19.97 -5.61
C GLY A 636 -31.18 18.77 -6.51
N TYR A 637 -30.72 17.68 -5.92
CA TYR A 637 -30.26 16.51 -6.65
C TYR A 637 -30.89 15.24 -6.08
N GLN A 638 -30.65 14.11 -6.74
CA GLN A 638 -31.02 12.77 -6.29
C GLN A 638 -29.78 11.90 -6.10
N TYR A 639 -29.88 10.90 -5.21
CA TYR A 639 -28.91 9.81 -5.19
C TYR A 639 -29.14 8.89 -6.38
N HIS A 640 -28.06 8.51 -7.07
CA HIS A 640 -28.14 7.68 -8.25
C HIS A 640 -26.95 6.73 -8.31
N TYR A 641 -27.21 5.42 -8.19
CA TYR A 641 -26.21 4.34 -8.20
C TYR A 641 -26.58 3.26 -9.22
N PRO A 642 -26.56 3.57 -10.53
CA PRO A 642 -27.06 2.66 -11.56
C PRO A 642 -26.33 1.30 -11.57
N PHE A 643 -25.04 1.30 -11.19
CA PHE A 643 -24.21 0.11 -11.10
C PHE A 643 -24.56 -0.84 -9.93
N LEU A 644 -25.49 -0.45 -9.05
CA LEU A 644 -25.94 -1.21 -7.87
C LEU A 644 -27.42 -1.64 -7.93
N GLN A 645 -28.21 -1.06 -8.84
CA GLN A 645 -29.68 -1.17 -8.82
C GLN A 645 -30.20 -2.62 -8.91
N HIS A 646 -29.48 -3.51 -9.61
CA HIS A 646 -29.87 -4.90 -9.79
C HIS A 646 -29.62 -5.79 -8.58
N LEU A 647 -28.91 -5.32 -7.56
CA LEU A 647 -28.59 -6.13 -6.37
C LEU A 647 -29.55 -5.95 -5.21
N GLU A 648 -30.43 -4.94 -5.26
CA GLU A 648 -31.40 -4.62 -4.20
C GLU A 648 -30.77 -4.49 -2.78
N LEU A 649 -29.47 -4.15 -2.71
CA LEU A 649 -28.74 -3.98 -1.44
C LEU A 649 -29.14 -2.69 -0.73
N VAL A 650 -29.47 -1.67 -1.52
CA VAL A 650 -29.94 -0.37 -1.09
C VAL A 650 -31.00 0.13 -2.05
N GLU A 651 -31.97 0.85 -1.52
CA GLU A 651 -32.98 1.58 -2.26
C GLU A 651 -32.66 3.07 -2.23
N THR A 652 -32.91 3.75 -3.35
CA THR A 652 -32.86 5.21 -3.43
C THR A 652 -34.27 5.75 -3.65
N ASP A 653 -34.83 6.38 -2.64
CA ASP A 653 -36.16 7.00 -2.71
C ASP A 653 -36.16 8.36 -1.98
N ASP A 654 -36.78 9.36 -2.58
CA ASP A 654 -36.89 10.75 -2.07
C ASP A 654 -35.65 11.22 -1.30
N MET A 655 -34.46 11.22 -1.91
CA MET A 655 -33.20 11.64 -1.26
C MET A 655 -32.82 10.86 0.02
N ARG A 656 -33.21 9.58 0.08
CA ARG A 656 -32.76 8.60 1.06
C ARG A 656 -32.10 7.42 0.35
N VAL A 657 -30.98 6.96 0.91
CA VAL A 657 -30.34 5.68 0.61
C VAL A 657 -30.52 4.79 1.84
N ALA A 658 -31.22 3.67 1.69
CA ALA A 658 -31.54 2.80 2.82
C ALA A 658 -31.56 1.32 2.41
N PRO A 659 -31.29 0.38 3.35
CA PRO A 659 -30.83 0.61 4.72
C PRO A 659 -29.31 0.88 4.78
N LEU A 660 -28.87 1.77 5.68
CA LEU A 660 -27.45 2.05 5.93
C LEU A 660 -27.15 2.18 7.42
N TYR A 661 -26.23 1.37 7.93
CA TYR A 661 -25.64 1.54 9.25
C TYR A 661 -24.72 2.77 9.25
N LYS A 662 -25.04 3.73 10.13
CA LYS A 662 -24.32 5.02 10.28
C LYS A 662 -24.06 5.76 8.97
N HIS A 663 -24.97 5.63 8.00
CA HIS A 663 -24.86 6.19 6.64
C HIS A 663 -23.66 5.71 5.81
N VAL A 664 -22.99 4.62 6.22
CA VAL A 664 -21.77 4.10 5.57
C VAL A 664 -21.99 2.69 5.03
N PHE A 665 -22.43 1.76 5.88
CA PHE A 665 -22.44 0.33 5.54
C PHE A 665 -23.86 -0.18 5.25
N PRO A 666 -24.15 -0.75 4.07
CA PRO A 666 -25.35 -1.55 3.86
C PRO A 666 -25.28 -2.82 4.71
N PRO A 667 -26.23 -3.08 5.63
CA PRO A 667 -26.11 -4.21 6.55
C PRO A 667 -25.94 -5.58 5.86
N ALA A 668 -26.49 -5.74 4.67
CA ALA A 668 -26.39 -6.99 3.88
C ALA A 668 -25.01 -7.22 3.25
N ALA A 669 -24.20 -6.17 3.09
CA ALA A 669 -22.92 -6.20 2.37
C ALA A 669 -21.75 -5.66 3.20
N ALA A 670 -21.98 -5.35 4.48
CA ALA A 670 -20.94 -4.89 5.38
C ALA A 670 -19.97 -6.03 5.75
N PRO A 671 -18.66 -5.77 5.92
CA PRO A 671 -17.97 -4.49 5.75
C PRO A 671 -17.47 -4.23 4.32
N THR A 672 -17.65 -5.17 3.38
CA THR A 672 -16.98 -5.19 2.08
C THR A 672 -17.60 -4.24 1.04
N LEU A 673 -18.76 -3.63 1.32
CA LEU A 673 -19.31 -2.49 0.58
C LEU A 673 -19.57 -1.31 1.53
N ALA A 674 -19.05 -0.14 1.19
CA ALA A 674 -19.23 1.07 1.98
C ALA A 674 -19.50 2.30 1.11
N PHE A 675 -20.25 3.26 1.63
CA PHE A 675 -20.52 4.55 1.00
C PHE A 675 -19.81 5.67 1.76
N ILE A 676 -19.15 6.56 1.03
CA ILE A 676 -18.53 7.77 1.59
C ILE A 676 -19.09 8.98 0.86
N GLY A 677 -19.50 9.97 1.66
CA GLY A 677 -19.92 11.28 1.15
C GLY A 677 -21.37 11.43 0.72
N LEU A 678 -22.27 10.63 1.31
CA LEU A 678 -23.72 10.79 1.17
C LEU A 678 -24.23 12.08 1.85
N LEU A 679 -23.73 12.35 3.06
CA LEU A 679 -24.28 13.36 3.95
C LEU A 679 -24.22 14.79 3.39
N PHE A 680 -25.24 15.60 3.67
CA PHE A 680 -25.33 16.99 3.21
C PHE A 680 -25.67 17.96 4.36
N LYS A 681 -25.41 19.26 4.15
CA LYS A 681 -25.43 20.31 5.19
C LYS A 681 -24.38 20.12 6.30
N SER A 682 -23.19 19.65 5.94
CA SER A 682 -22.06 19.38 6.85
C SER A 682 -20.73 19.93 6.34
N LEU A 683 -19.71 19.95 7.21
CA LEU A 683 -18.30 20.10 6.82
C LEU A 683 -17.81 18.85 6.08
N ARG A 684 -17.85 18.91 4.75
CA ARG A 684 -17.71 17.75 3.87
C ARG A 684 -16.38 17.01 4.04
N ASN A 685 -15.23 17.71 3.97
CA ASN A 685 -13.93 17.04 3.95
C ASN A 685 -13.58 16.33 5.27
N MET A 686 -13.87 16.96 6.42
CA MET A 686 -13.74 16.31 7.74
C MET A 686 -14.60 15.04 7.83
N GLN A 687 -15.85 15.12 7.37
CA GLN A 687 -16.76 13.99 7.43
C GLN A 687 -16.35 12.86 6.49
N PHE A 688 -15.90 13.19 5.27
CA PHE A 688 -15.34 12.21 4.35
C PHE A 688 -14.11 11.52 4.94
N GLU A 689 -13.24 12.27 5.60
CA GLU A 689 -12.02 11.74 6.22
C GLU A 689 -12.33 10.79 7.38
N LEU A 690 -13.27 11.14 8.27
CA LEU A 690 -13.69 10.27 9.36
C LEU A 690 -14.37 8.99 8.85
N GLN A 691 -15.24 9.11 7.84
CA GLN A 691 -15.85 7.95 7.18
C GLN A 691 -14.77 7.06 6.54
N ALA A 692 -13.84 7.64 5.78
CA ALA A 692 -12.73 6.93 5.14
C ALA A 692 -11.83 6.21 6.14
N LYS A 693 -11.45 6.89 7.22
CA LYS A 693 -10.62 6.33 8.29
C LYS A 693 -11.34 5.18 9.00
N TRP A 694 -12.63 5.34 9.31
CA TRP A 694 -13.41 4.28 9.92
C TRP A 694 -13.53 3.06 9.01
N VAL A 695 -13.87 3.25 7.74
CA VAL A 695 -13.95 2.17 6.74
C VAL A 695 -12.62 1.44 6.62
N ALA A 696 -11.50 2.16 6.43
CA ALA A 696 -10.18 1.56 6.32
C ALA A 696 -9.80 0.76 7.58
N ARG A 697 -10.10 1.27 8.78
CA ARG A 697 -9.80 0.57 10.03
C ARG A 697 -10.71 -0.62 10.29
N VAL A 698 -11.96 -0.59 9.86
CA VAL A 698 -12.85 -1.75 9.90
C VAL A 698 -12.31 -2.85 8.99
N LEU A 699 -11.93 -2.49 7.75
CA LEU A 699 -11.38 -3.43 6.79
C LEU A 699 -10.03 -4.02 7.24
N SER A 700 -9.19 -3.23 7.91
CA SER A 700 -7.91 -3.70 8.45
C SER A 700 -8.02 -4.49 9.76
N GLY A 701 -9.22 -4.51 10.37
CA GLY A 701 -9.45 -5.10 11.70
C GLY A 701 -8.90 -4.27 12.86
N ARG A 702 -8.47 -3.02 12.61
CA ARG A 702 -7.97 -2.10 13.63
C ARG A 702 -9.09 -1.42 14.42
N ALA A 703 -10.22 -1.15 13.80
CA ALA A 703 -11.40 -0.63 14.50
C ALA A 703 -12.11 -1.75 15.26
N ALA A 704 -12.99 -1.38 16.20
CA ALA A 704 -13.89 -2.33 16.82
C ALA A 704 -14.71 -3.08 15.73
N PRO A 705 -14.91 -4.40 15.87
CA PRO A 705 -15.74 -5.15 14.93
C PRO A 705 -17.11 -4.50 14.75
N LEU A 706 -17.61 -4.51 13.51
CA LEU A 706 -18.99 -4.08 13.26
C LEU A 706 -19.96 -5.01 14.01
N PRO A 707 -21.11 -4.49 14.48
CA PRO A 707 -22.20 -5.34 14.93
C PRO A 707 -22.62 -6.32 13.83
N ASP A 708 -23.32 -7.38 14.21
CA ASP A 708 -23.92 -8.30 13.24
C ASP A 708 -24.97 -7.60 12.34
N ARG A 709 -25.42 -8.33 11.32
CA ARG A 709 -26.41 -7.85 10.35
C ARG A 709 -27.66 -7.28 11.02
N GLU A 710 -28.22 -8.02 11.96
CA GLU A 710 -29.51 -7.73 12.57
C GLU A 710 -29.39 -6.49 13.46
N ALA A 711 -28.32 -6.38 14.22
CA ALA A 711 -28.01 -5.21 15.03
C ALA A 711 -27.80 -3.95 14.17
N MET A 712 -27.10 -4.06 13.03
CA MET A 712 -26.96 -2.96 12.08
C MET A 712 -28.29 -2.53 11.46
N GLN A 713 -29.16 -3.49 11.12
CA GLN A 713 -30.51 -3.21 10.63
C GLN A 713 -31.38 -2.55 11.70
N ALA A 714 -31.31 -3.03 12.93
CA ALA A 714 -32.03 -2.47 14.07
C ALA A 714 -31.58 -1.04 14.38
N ASP A 715 -30.28 -0.74 14.33
CA ASP A 715 -29.74 0.61 14.50
C ASP A 715 -30.26 1.56 13.39
N ALA A 716 -30.22 1.13 12.14
CA ALA A 716 -30.76 1.91 11.02
C ALA A 716 -32.27 2.17 11.17
N ALA A 717 -33.05 1.15 11.54
CA ALA A 717 -34.49 1.28 11.79
C ALA A 717 -34.79 2.22 12.97
N ALA A 718 -34.03 2.12 14.06
CA ALA A 718 -34.16 3.00 15.22
C ALA A 718 -33.85 4.46 14.86
N PHE A 719 -32.85 4.69 14.02
CA PHE A 719 -32.55 6.02 13.49
C PHE A 719 -33.70 6.56 12.62
N TYR A 720 -34.30 5.76 11.74
CA TYR A 720 -35.46 6.18 10.95
C TYR A 720 -36.68 6.52 11.83
N ALA A 721 -36.95 5.71 12.84
CA ALA A 721 -38.01 5.97 13.81
C ALA A 721 -37.74 7.22 14.68
N LEU A 722 -36.48 7.55 14.96
CA LEU A 722 -36.11 8.81 15.60
C LEU A 722 -36.46 10.00 14.71
N LEU A 723 -36.09 9.95 13.42
CA LEU A 723 -36.41 11.02 12.47
C LEU A 723 -37.91 11.22 12.30
N GLU A 724 -38.67 10.13 12.18
CA GLU A 724 -40.12 10.17 12.07
C GLU A 724 -40.76 10.81 13.31
N ARG A 725 -40.37 10.40 14.53
CA ARG A 725 -40.85 11.00 15.78
C ARG A 725 -40.50 12.48 15.91
N ALA A 726 -39.38 12.90 15.33
CA ALA A 726 -38.96 14.30 15.29
C ALA A 726 -39.61 15.10 14.15
N GLY A 727 -40.49 14.49 13.35
CA GLY A 727 -41.15 15.15 12.21
C GLY A 727 -40.20 15.50 11.06
N VAL A 728 -39.04 14.83 10.98
CA VAL A 728 -38.04 15.07 9.93
C VAL A 728 -38.47 14.34 8.65
N PRO A 729 -38.62 15.04 7.51
CA PRO A 729 -39.01 14.42 6.24
C PRO A 729 -37.99 13.36 5.76
N VAL A 730 -38.46 12.35 5.03
CA VAL A 730 -37.63 11.24 4.49
C VAL A 730 -36.40 11.76 3.73
N ARG A 731 -36.57 12.75 2.85
CA ARG A 731 -35.48 13.46 2.14
C ARG A 731 -34.39 14.10 3.00
N HIS A 732 -34.59 14.19 4.30
CA HIS A 732 -33.62 14.73 5.25
C HIS A 732 -32.94 13.62 6.07
N THR A 733 -33.11 12.34 5.70
CA THR A 733 -32.47 11.20 6.35
C THR A 733 -30.95 11.33 6.42
N HIS A 734 -30.33 11.93 5.39
CA HIS A 734 -28.87 12.18 5.32
C HIS A 734 -28.50 13.65 5.57
N CYS A 735 -29.42 14.45 6.11
CA CYS A 735 -29.17 15.85 6.46
C CYS A 735 -28.45 15.92 7.81
N GLN A 736 -27.43 16.76 7.91
CA GLN A 736 -26.59 16.91 9.11
C GLN A 736 -26.60 18.35 9.66
N ALA A 737 -27.69 19.07 9.39
CA ALA A 737 -27.88 20.44 9.89
C ALA A 737 -28.06 20.44 11.42
N ASP A 738 -27.69 21.53 12.09
CA ASP A 738 -27.84 21.65 13.56
C ASP A 738 -29.29 21.48 14.06
N SER A 739 -30.29 21.60 13.17
CA SER A 739 -31.71 21.38 13.47
C SER A 739 -32.17 19.91 13.42
N THR A 740 -31.32 18.96 13.00
CA THR A 740 -31.68 17.53 12.97
C THR A 740 -31.38 16.85 14.31
N PRO A 741 -32.11 15.77 14.67
CA PRO A 741 -31.89 15.06 15.94
C PRO A 741 -30.45 14.52 16.14
N VAL A 742 -29.77 14.23 15.02
CA VAL A 742 -28.35 13.93 14.98
C VAL A 742 -27.73 14.93 14.02
N ASN A 743 -26.92 15.85 14.53
CA ASN A 743 -26.22 16.85 13.72
C ASN A 743 -24.80 16.37 13.36
N GLN A 744 -24.11 17.15 12.52
CA GLN A 744 -22.77 16.79 12.05
C GLN A 744 -21.76 16.58 13.19
N TRP A 745 -21.89 17.29 14.31
CA TRP A 745 -20.93 17.25 15.41
C TRP A 745 -21.07 15.94 16.20
N ASP A 746 -22.31 15.58 16.53
CA ASP A 746 -22.62 14.32 17.20
C ASP A 746 -22.21 13.13 16.34
N TYR A 747 -22.50 13.20 15.04
CA TYR A 747 -22.10 12.17 14.07
C TYR A 747 -20.57 12.04 13.94
N ASN A 748 -19.87 13.18 13.82
CA ASN A 748 -18.41 13.18 13.67
C ASN A 748 -17.73 12.66 14.95
N GLU A 749 -18.27 12.98 16.13
CA GLU A 749 -17.75 12.45 17.40
C GLU A 749 -17.98 10.94 17.53
N ASP A 750 -19.16 10.43 17.16
CA ASP A 750 -19.42 8.97 17.10
C ASP A 750 -18.45 8.27 16.13
N LEU A 751 -18.24 8.81 14.92
CA LEU A 751 -17.25 8.26 13.99
C LEU A 751 -15.81 8.33 14.51
N ARG A 752 -15.42 9.44 15.15
CA ARG A 752 -14.09 9.60 15.74
C ARG A 752 -13.82 8.54 16.79
N GLN A 753 -14.79 8.32 17.70
CA GLN A 753 -14.70 7.27 18.72
C GLN A 753 -14.60 5.87 18.11
N ARG A 754 -15.36 5.60 17.03
CA ARG A 754 -15.30 4.33 16.30
C ARG A 754 -13.99 4.10 15.56
N CYS A 755 -13.35 5.17 15.08
CA CYS A 755 -12.02 5.07 14.47
C CYS A 755 -10.99 4.66 15.53
N GLY A 756 -11.05 5.21 16.73
CA GLY A 756 -10.15 4.91 17.84
C GLY A 756 -9.62 6.17 18.55
N PRO A 757 -8.95 6.00 19.70
CA PRO A 757 -8.52 7.11 20.55
C PRO A 757 -7.40 7.97 19.95
N ASP A 758 -6.69 7.47 18.94
CA ASP A 758 -5.60 8.18 18.25
C ASP A 758 -6.10 9.19 17.21
N VAL A 759 -7.41 9.28 16.97
CA VAL A 759 -7.99 10.31 16.10
C VAL A 759 -8.20 11.60 16.91
N PRO A 760 -7.50 12.70 16.55
CA PRO A 760 -7.53 13.93 17.32
C PRO A 760 -8.93 14.56 17.33
N LEU A 761 -9.21 15.32 18.38
CA LEU A 761 -10.39 16.16 18.45
C LEU A 761 -10.33 17.27 17.38
N PRO A 762 -11.49 17.71 16.86
CA PRO A 762 -11.52 18.88 15.99
C PRO A 762 -10.96 20.11 16.74
N PRO A 763 -10.28 21.03 16.04
CA PRO A 763 -9.73 22.20 16.69
C PRO A 763 -10.86 23.10 17.23
N PRO A 764 -10.65 23.79 18.36
CA PRO A 764 -11.71 24.49 19.09
C PRO A 764 -12.36 25.64 18.29
N TRP A 765 -11.64 26.24 17.35
CA TRP A 765 -12.15 27.32 16.49
C TRP A 765 -13.16 26.82 15.45
N LEU A 766 -13.14 25.54 15.08
CA LEU A 766 -13.85 25.03 13.90
C LEU A 766 -15.37 25.15 14.02
N CYS A 767 -15.92 24.69 15.14
CA CYS A 767 -17.37 24.69 15.37
C CYS A 767 -17.94 26.11 15.54
N PRO A 768 -17.35 26.99 16.40
CA PRO A 768 -17.75 28.39 16.47
C PRO A 768 -17.71 29.10 15.11
N LEU A 769 -16.61 28.93 14.36
CA LEU A 769 -16.45 29.57 13.06
C LEU A 769 -17.51 29.11 12.06
N GLN A 770 -17.72 27.80 11.95
CA GLN A 770 -18.71 27.23 11.04
C GLN A 770 -20.13 27.73 11.35
N ARG A 771 -20.51 27.82 12.63
CA ARG A 771 -21.84 28.31 13.04
C ARG A 771 -22.05 29.77 12.68
N LEU A 772 -21.05 30.62 12.92
CA LEU A 772 -21.09 32.02 12.53
C LEU A 772 -21.27 32.19 11.02
N ILE A 773 -20.50 31.45 10.22
CA ILE A 773 -20.59 31.51 8.75
C ILE A 773 -21.96 31.04 8.26
N GLN A 774 -22.49 29.95 8.81
CA GLN A 774 -23.83 29.48 8.44
C GLN A 774 -24.90 30.54 8.72
N GLY A 775 -24.83 31.23 9.87
CA GLY A 775 -25.68 32.37 10.15
C GLY A 775 -25.49 33.51 9.14
N ARG A 776 -24.24 33.85 8.82
CA ARG A 776 -23.90 34.95 7.90
C ARG A 776 -24.33 34.70 6.46
N ILE A 777 -24.29 33.46 5.97
CA ILE A 777 -24.83 33.09 4.65
C ILE A 777 -26.32 33.43 4.54
N LEU A 778 -27.09 33.25 5.62
CA LEU A 778 -28.53 33.51 5.63
C LEU A 778 -28.84 35.00 5.75
N VAL A 779 -28.12 35.73 6.61
CA VAL A 779 -28.40 37.15 6.91
C VAL A 779 -27.78 38.09 5.88
N ALA A 780 -26.61 37.73 5.36
CA ALA A 780 -25.81 38.59 4.49
C ALA A 780 -25.21 37.81 3.29
N PRO A 781 -26.04 37.15 2.45
CA PRO A 781 -25.58 36.30 1.36
C PRO A 781 -24.70 37.01 0.32
N ARG A 782 -24.74 38.34 0.26
CA ARG A 782 -23.92 39.16 -0.65
C ARG A 782 -22.53 39.48 -0.12
N THR A 783 -22.35 39.56 1.19
CA THR A 783 -21.13 40.11 1.80
C THR A 783 -20.41 39.12 2.72
N PHE A 784 -21.01 37.97 3.06
CA PHE A 784 -20.41 36.99 3.98
C PHE A 784 -19.01 36.51 3.56
N ARG A 785 -18.69 36.56 2.26
CA ARG A 785 -17.39 36.13 1.74
C ARG A 785 -16.28 37.17 1.89
N ASP A 786 -16.65 38.44 1.92
CA ASP A 786 -15.73 39.55 1.67
C ASP A 786 -15.65 40.52 2.85
N THR A 787 -16.65 40.53 3.74
CA THR A 787 -16.70 41.44 4.90
C THR A 787 -16.96 40.63 6.18
N PRO A 788 -15.91 40.20 6.88
CA PRO A 788 -16.06 39.47 8.14
C PRO A 788 -16.54 40.40 9.26
N THR A 789 -17.33 39.88 10.19
CA THR A 789 -17.55 40.53 11.49
C THR A 789 -16.28 40.49 12.34
N PRO A 790 -16.17 41.30 13.41
CA PRO A 790 -15.03 41.21 14.34
C PRO A 790 -14.86 39.82 14.96
N GLU A 791 -15.96 39.13 15.27
CA GLU A 791 -15.94 37.76 15.79
C GLU A 791 -15.45 36.75 14.74
N GLU A 792 -15.92 36.87 13.50
CA GLU A 792 -15.41 36.06 12.38
C GLU A 792 -13.92 36.29 12.17
N ALA A 793 -13.46 37.55 12.19
CA ALA A 793 -12.07 37.92 12.00
C ALA A 793 -11.15 37.29 13.05
N ALA A 794 -11.53 37.28 14.33
CA ALA A 794 -10.76 36.64 15.38
C ALA A 794 -10.62 35.12 15.17
N LEU A 795 -11.73 34.42 14.92
CA LEU A 795 -11.71 32.98 14.66
C LEU A 795 -10.97 32.62 13.37
N TYR A 796 -11.00 33.51 12.40
CA TYR A 796 -10.22 33.37 11.18
C TYR A 796 -8.71 33.46 11.39
N GLU A 797 -8.24 34.31 12.30
CA GLU A 797 -6.83 34.38 12.68
C GLU A 797 -6.39 33.09 13.39
N GLU A 798 -7.20 32.59 14.32
CA GLU A 798 -6.98 31.30 14.99
C GLU A 798 -6.92 30.15 13.97
N ALA A 799 -7.87 30.11 13.02
CA ALA A 799 -7.93 29.10 11.99
C ALA A 799 -6.70 29.14 11.05
N ALA A 800 -6.27 30.34 10.66
CA ALA A 800 -5.08 30.53 9.82
C ALA A 800 -3.81 30.04 10.53
N ALA A 801 -3.60 30.43 11.80
CA ALA A 801 -2.47 29.97 12.60
C ALA A 801 -2.46 28.45 12.76
N ALA A 802 -3.63 27.83 13.01
CA ALA A 802 -3.76 26.38 13.09
C ALA A 802 -3.43 25.69 11.75
N CYS A 803 -3.84 26.26 10.61
CA CYS A 803 -3.51 25.72 9.29
C CYS A 803 -2.02 25.84 8.96
N GLU A 804 -1.36 26.93 9.34
CA GLU A 804 0.09 27.09 9.18
C GLU A 804 0.87 26.08 10.02
N GLU A 805 0.45 25.87 11.27
CA GLU A 805 1.02 24.87 12.15
C GLU A 805 0.86 23.47 11.56
N LEU A 806 -0.33 23.16 11.06
CA LEU A 806 -0.61 21.88 10.44
C LEU A 806 0.29 21.62 9.22
N LEU A 807 0.48 22.64 8.38
CA LEU A 807 1.37 22.54 7.22
C LEU A 807 2.83 22.32 7.65
N ARG A 808 3.27 22.98 8.73
CA ARG A 808 4.61 22.77 9.30
C ARG A 808 4.78 21.33 9.82
N MET A 809 3.80 20.79 10.53
CA MET A 809 3.80 19.40 10.98
C MET A 809 3.82 18.41 9.81
N HIS A 810 2.98 18.66 8.80
CA HIS A 810 2.93 17.86 7.57
C HIS A 810 4.29 17.79 6.87
N ARG A 811 4.94 18.94 6.66
CA ARG A 811 6.28 19.00 6.03
C ARG A 811 7.34 18.24 6.83
N ARG A 812 7.29 18.29 8.17
CA ARG A 812 8.19 17.50 9.03
C ARG A 812 7.96 15.99 8.87
N ARG A 813 6.70 15.54 8.85
CA ARG A 813 6.35 14.13 8.62
C ARG A 813 6.79 13.65 7.24
N LYS A 814 6.63 14.49 6.21
CA LYS A 814 7.13 14.22 4.86
C LYS A 814 8.64 14.04 4.84
N ALA A 815 9.39 14.94 5.46
CA ALA A 815 10.85 14.85 5.54
C ALA A 815 11.32 13.58 6.27
N ALA A 816 10.51 13.05 7.19
CA ALA A 816 10.75 11.79 7.89
C ALA A 816 10.25 10.53 7.13
N GLY A 817 9.74 10.66 5.89
CA GLY A 817 9.26 9.52 5.09
C GLY A 817 7.88 8.96 5.46
N GLY A 818 7.11 9.64 6.32
CA GLY A 818 5.95 9.06 7.01
C GLY A 818 4.55 9.43 6.51
N LEU A 819 4.36 9.94 5.29
CA LEU A 819 3.04 10.47 4.87
C LEU A 819 1.92 9.41 4.78
N LEU A 820 2.29 8.16 4.49
CA LEU A 820 1.38 7.01 4.45
C LEU A 820 1.60 6.03 5.63
N ALA A 821 2.52 6.32 6.54
CA ALA A 821 2.74 5.50 7.73
C ALA A 821 1.65 5.81 8.78
N GLY A 822 0.70 4.89 8.97
CA GLY A 822 -0.44 5.03 9.88
C GLY A 822 -0.11 4.91 11.38
N GLY A 823 0.99 5.51 11.84
CA GLY A 823 1.42 5.54 13.23
C GLY A 823 1.17 6.89 13.92
N PRO A 824 0.88 6.91 15.23
CA PRO A 824 0.79 8.15 15.98
C PRO A 824 2.20 8.75 16.10
N SER A 825 2.44 9.87 15.41
CA SER A 825 3.49 10.78 15.84
C SER A 825 2.96 11.51 17.06
N ALA A 826 3.37 11.06 18.24
CA ALA A 826 3.36 11.90 19.43
C ALA A 826 4.17 13.15 19.13
N ALA A 827 3.49 14.29 19.08
CA ALA A 827 4.06 15.63 19.17
C ALA A 827 2.98 16.53 19.76
#